data_AF-A0A1N6LXQ2-F1
#
_entry.id   AF-A0A1N6LXQ2-F1
#
_cell.length_a   1.000
_cell.length_b   1.000
_cell.length_c   1.000
_cell.angle_alpha   90.00
_cell.angle_beta   90.00
_cell.angle_gamma   90.00
#
_symmetry.space_group_name_H-M   'P 1'
#
loop_
_entity.id
_entity.type
_entity.pdbx_description
1 polymer ?
#
loop_
_entity_poly.entity_id
_entity_poly.type
_entity_poly.pdbx_seq_one_letter_code
_entity_poly.pdbx_strand_id
1 'polypeptide(L)'
;MHIYFSLYLVLIITSLDVIGVKFSDNIATFISPSYHNTQLCNLFAKRVKIRHGIPSDGKKFTLEDLIQQNILPQPPVFDNDPGYNRFHKIDYKSLARKHLKLEQQRIARLDQYFNDSSKQYTLTELLNILNEHGIYPYMSISTTIEMLNRFKYAIHNYISVNNYLCDELVDLIHKNRGFLRIIGSIRRCMKILKRVIVREALLDDPKIKKSLPQFKNSDIVDIFEVLSLTRYKNDILITLLINYVEDHLKNFTINQLCNIVYHISKLKYSAIGIVKNLTSRVTELTHLSPHDSLLVSEALVSFDYVQKDVFDKLADDILNGIEDFEVKELIRLFKTFTSAEYINDDFYTRVTEAISNNLDKLDTASYVMDLLSSLSHMNMKISHLLDFISVYINTNFSSFSPTQLASISKYLAMLHCYPKELFKKIFSLPIFSVIPDMEVMNHIRMGYHKNNSYTAYLHKYPFCELDKLYNKIFIAYKSYHLESSATDKDQFKFTEKNERNLRDIFLYQSREKIFTSSSIHLEIADIYRNQFNINFHVGFPSDEGFLIDLAYVTDDGDKFAIKVNGPFHFMQRCLSQIPPPLTASSMFKERYVNVLLKKMGWIVSNINYWDYATWFPFEKKKCTLFNALPDKLKELCNKNVVETCNTAK
;
A
#
# COMPACT_ATOMS: atom_id res chain seq x y z
N MET A 1 -1.42 40.57 -26.58
CA MET A 1 -0.29 41.08 -25.79
C MET A 1 -0.65 41.30 -24.31
N HIS A 2 -1.88 41.67 -23.94
CA HIS A 2 -2.26 41.96 -22.53
C HIS A 2 -2.27 40.76 -21.56
N ILE A 3 -2.55 39.55 -22.03
CA ILE A 3 -2.52 38.33 -21.19
C ILE A 3 -1.07 37.85 -20.96
N TYR A 4 -0.18 38.10 -21.93
CA TYR A 4 1.24 37.80 -21.80
C TYR A 4 1.86 38.59 -20.65
N PHE A 5 1.50 39.87 -20.47
CA PHE A 5 2.03 40.66 -19.36
C PHE A 5 1.55 40.16 -18.00
N SER A 6 0.31 39.67 -17.89
CA SER A 6 -0.25 39.16 -16.63
C SER A 6 0.34 37.79 -16.24
N LEU A 7 0.52 36.88 -17.20
CA LEU A 7 1.21 35.61 -16.98
C LEU A 7 2.71 35.81 -16.73
N TYR A 8 3.33 36.78 -17.41
CA TYR A 8 4.74 37.16 -17.24
C TYR A 8 4.99 37.82 -15.88
N LEU A 9 4.06 38.64 -15.37
CA LEU A 9 4.14 39.24 -14.03
C LEU A 9 3.98 38.17 -12.94
N VAL A 10 3.06 37.21 -13.12
CA VAL A 10 2.91 36.07 -12.21
C VAL A 10 4.17 35.19 -12.22
N LEU A 11 4.77 34.96 -13.40
CA LEU A 11 6.05 34.25 -13.55
C LEU A 11 7.22 35.01 -12.91
N ILE A 12 7.29 36.34 -13.03
CA ILE A 12 8.34 37.16 -12.39
C ILE A 12 8.17 37.18 -10.87
N ILE A 13 6.96 37.39 -10.36
CA ILE A 13 6.69 37.41 -8.91
C ILE A 13 7.01 36.03 -8.28
N THR A 14 6.68 34.93 -8.96
CA THR A 14 7.06 33.58 -8.49
C THR A 14 8.54 33.21 -8.73
N SER A 15 9.26 33.95 -9.57
CA SER A 15 10.71 33.77 -9.78
C SER A 15 11.55 34.56 -8.77
N LEU A 16 11.02 35.64 -8.19
CA LEU A 16 11.74 36.49 -7.23
C LEU A 16 11.68 35.94 -5.79
N ASP A 17 10.64 35.19 -5.42
CA ASP A 17 10.61 34.38 -4.18
C ASP A 17 11.76 33.33 -4.13
N VAL A 18 12.30 32.94 -5.29
CA VAL A 18 13.33 31.90 -5.43
C VAL A 18 14.75 32.43 -5.17
N ILE A 19 14.95 33.75 -5.10
CA ILE A 19 16.26 34.37 -4.81
C ILE A 19 16.42 34.64 -3.29
N GLY A 20 15.49 34.19 -2.45
CA GLY A 20 15.59 34.37 -0.99
C GLY A 20 15.34 35.80 -0.51
N VAL A 21 14.74 36.65 -1.34
CA VAL A 21 14.25 37.96 -0.91
C VAL A 21 12.92 37.74 -0.19
N LYS A 22 12.91 37.81 1.15
CA LYS A 22 11.67 37.87 1.93
C LYS A 22 10.94 39.16 1.57
N PHE A 23 9.79 39.07 0.91
CA PHE A 23 8.86 40.17 0.85
C PHE A 23 8.26 40.38 2.25
N SER A 24 8.58 41.50 2.89
CA SER A 24 7.77 41.99 4.02
C SER A 24 6.39 42.33 3.48
N ASP A 25 5.33 42.06 4.27
CA ASP A 25 3.91 42.20 3.89
C ASP A 25 3.47 43.59 3.37
N ASN A 26 4.37 44.59 3.36
CA ASN A 26 4.10 45.96 2.92
C ASN A 26 4.53 46.30 1.48
N ILE A 27 5.06 45.36 0.68
CA ILE A 27 5.52 45.63 -0.70
C ILE A 27 4.66 44.90 -1.76
N ALA A 28 3.35 44.83 -1.54
CA ALA A 28 2.38 44.45 -2.58
C ALA A 28 1.88 45.67 -3.40
N THR A 29 2.39 46.87 -3.13
CA THR A 29 1.83 48.15 -3.62
C THR A 29 2.67 48.86 -4.69
N PHE A 30 3.78 48.30 -5.15
CA PHE A 30 4.68 49.00 -6.08
C PHE A 30 4.96 48.20 -7.35
N ILE A 31 4.05 48.32 -8.32
CA ILE A 31 4.36 48.13 -9.75
C ILE A 31 3.70 49.29 -10.52
N SER A 32 4.54 50.25 -10.93
CA SER A 32 4.14 51.40 -11.76
C SER A 32 3.83 50.96 -13.19
N PRO A 33 2.69 51.36 -13.79
CA PRO A 33 2.41 51.13 -15.20
C PRO A 33 2.82 52.37 -16.02
N SER A 34 3.95 52.32 -16.71
CA SER A 34 4.23 53.28 -17.78
C SER A 34 3.57 52.83 -19.10
N TYR A 35 2.54 53.56 -19.53
CA TYR A 35 2.03 53.87 -20.89
C TYR A 35 2.27 52.81 -21.99
N HIS A 36 1.30 52.17 -22.65
CA HIS A 36 -0.07 52.55 -23.03
C HIS A 36 -1.05 51.39 -22.78
N ASN A 37 -2.11 51.61 -21.99
CA ASN A 37 -3.34 50.83 -22.12
C ASN A 37 -4.55 51.57 -21.53
N THR A 38 -5.23 52.33 -22.38
CA THR A 38 -6.46 53.03 -22.07
C THR A 38 -7.57 52.08 -21.56
N GLN A 39 -7.53 50.79 -21.94
CA GLN A 39 -8.55 49.81 -21.52
C GLN A 39 -8.35 49.24 -20.09
N LEU A 40 -7.10 49.09 -19.62
CA LEU A 40 -6.80 48.60 -18.26
C LEU A 40 -7.09 49.69 -17.22
N CYS A 41 -6.78 50.96 -17.55
CA CYS A 41 -7.15 52.10 -16.72
C CYS A 41 -8.69 52.23 -16.61
N ASN A 42 -9.43 51.97 -17.70
CA ASN A 42 -10.89 52.00 -17.68
C ASN A 42 -11.52 50.86 -16.85
N LEU A 43 -10.96 49.65 -16.89
CA LEU A 43 -11.42 48.52 -16.06
C LEU A 43 -11.10 48.72 -14.57
N PHE A 44 -9.95 49.31 -14.27
CA PHE A 44 -9.55 49.64 -12.90
C PHE A 44 -10.40 50.78 -12.33
N ALA A 45 -10.61 51.86 -13.10
CA ALA A 45 -11.52 52.95 -12.74
C ALA A 45 -12.97 52.48 -12.54
N LYS A 46 -13.46 51.52 -13.36
CA LYS A 46 -14.78 50.91 -13.18
C LYS A 46 -14.89 50.15 -11.86
N ARG A 47 -13.84 49.44 -11.43
CA ARG A 47 -13.79 48.74 -10.13
C ARG A 47 -13.70 49.69 -8.94
N VAL A 48 -12.96 50.79 -9.06
CA VAL A 48 -12.84 51.82 -8.01
C VAL A 48 -14.18 52.55 -7.83
N LYS A 49 -14.89 52.90 -8.91
CA LYS A 49 -16.23 53.50 -8.84
C LYS A 49 -17.26 52.62 -8.11
N ILE A 50 -17.24 51.30 -8.37
CA ILE A 50 -18.14 50.33 -7.71
C ILE A 50 -17.81 50.20 -6.21
N ARG A 51 -16.53 50.24 -5.84
CA ARG A 51 -16.09 50.05 -4.46
C ARG A 51 -16.32 51.26 -3.56
N HIS A 52 -16.41 52.46 -4.14
CA HIS A 52 -16.53 53.72 -3.40
C HIS A 52 -17.86 54.47 -3.63
N GLY A 53 -18.84 53.85 -4.28
CA GLY A 53 -20.20 54.40 -4.40
C GLY A 53 -20.32 55.69 -5.24
N ILE A 54 -19.37 55.93 -6.15
CA ILE A 54 -19.33 57.16 -6.95
C ILE A 54 -20.37 57.05 -8.10
N PRO A 55 -21.34 57.98 -8.21
CA PRO A 55 -22.38 57.93 -9.25
C PRO A 55 -21.80 57.92 -10.67
N SER A 56 -22.43 57.20 -11.59
CA SER A 56 -22.02 57.14 -13.00
C SER A 56 -22.61 58.30 -13.81
N ASP A 57 -22.23 59.51 -13.49
CA ASP A 57 -22.63 60.74 -14.18
C ASP A 57 -21.76 61.02 -15.42
N GLY A 58 -21.53 60.01 -16.28
CA GLY A 58 -21.02 60.17 -17.65
C GLY A 58 -19.63 60.80 -17.88
N LYS A 59 -19.01 61.44 -16.88
CA LYS A 59 -17.69 62.05 -17.00
C LYS A 59 -16.60 60.98 -16.97
N LYS A 60 -15.78 60.97 -18.03
CA LYS A 60 -14.54 60.20 -18.09
C LYS A 60 -13.53 60.88 -17.17
N PHE A 61 -13.16 60.19 -16.10
CA PHE A 61 -12.04 60.60 -15.24
C PHE A 61 -10.74 60.09 -15.86
N THR A 62 -9.78 60.98 -16.04
CA THR A 62 -8.39 60.64 -16.37
C THR A 62 -7.66 60.17 -15.10
N LEU A 63 -6.49 59.56 -15.27
CA LEU A 63 -5.65 59.16 -14.14
C LEU A 63 -5.23 60.37 -13.28
N GLU A 64 -5.02 61.52 -13.92
CA GLU A 64 -4.70 62.79 -13.26
C GLU A 64 -5.85 63.30 -12.40
N ASP A 65 -7.10 63.18 -12.87
CA ASP A 65 -8.27 63.57 -12.08
C ASP A 65 -8.41 62.73 -10.79
N LEU A 66 -8.05 61.44 -10.84
CA LEU A 66 -8.13 60.53 -9.67
C LEU A 66 -7.00 60.78 -8.65
N ILE A 67 -5.83 61.23 -9.12
CA ILE A 67 -4.70 61.62 -8.26
C ILE A 67 -4.97 62.99 -7.63
N GLN A 68 -5.53 63.96 -8.38
CA GLN A 68 -5.87 65.29 -7.86
C GLN A 68 -7.00 65.24 -6.82
N GLN A 69 -7.90 64.26 -6.91
CA GLN A 69 -8.97 64.05 -5.91
C GLN A 69 -8.53 63.23 -4.69
N ASN A 70 -7.22 62.94 -4.52
CA ASN A 70 -6.68 62.10 -3.43
C ASN A 70 -7.30 60.69 -3.34
N ILE A 71 -7.90 60.20 -4.42
CA ILE A 71 -8.45 58.83 -4.49
C ILE A 71 -7.32 57.82 -4.73
N LEU A 72 -6.26 58.24 -5.43
CA LEU A 72 -5.00 57.51 -5.56
C LEU A 72 -3.87 58.34 -4.94
N PRO A 73 -2.92 57.71 -4.22
CA PRO A 73 -1.77 58.42 -3.68
C PRO A 73 -0.91 59.00 -4.81
N GLN A 74 -0.38 60.20 -4.60
CA GLN A 74 0.64 60.79 -5.47
C GLN A 74 1.82 59.82 -5.58
N PRO A 75 2.28 59.48 -6.80
CA PRO A 75 3.46 58.64 -6.94
C PRO A 75 4.67 59.39 -6.35
N PRO A 76 5.57 58.69 -5.64
CA PRO A 76 6.78 59.32 -5.13
C PRO A 76 7.60 59.89 -6.30
N VAL A 77 7.99 61.15 -6.18
CA VAL A 77 8.92 61.81 -7.11
C VAL A 77 10.29 61.21 -6.86
N PHE A 78 10.72 60.29 -7.73
CA PHE A 78 12.08 59.77 -7.71
C PHE A 78 12.96 60.70 -8.53
N ASP A 79 13.63 61.63 -7.86
CA ASP A 79 14.71 62.40 -8.47
C ASP A 79 15.88 61.46 -8.81
N ASN A 80 16.10 61.26 -10.11
CA ASN A 80 17.37 60.86 -10.73
C ASN A 80 18.24 59.82 -10.01
N ASP A 81 17.66 58.74 -9.46
CA ASP A 81 18.45 57.60 -8.99
C ASP A 81 19.01 56.81 -10.20
N PRO A 82 20.35 56.75 -10.39
CA PRO A 82 20.98 56.00 -11.48
C PRO A 82 20.66 54.50 -11.45
N GLY A 83 20.20 53.96 -10.32
CA GLY A 83 19.75 52.57 -10.17
C GLY A 83 18.45 52.27 -10.92
N TYR A 84 17.53 53.25 -11.01
CA TYR A 84 16.22 53.07 -11.64
C TYR A 84 16.33 52.95 -13.18
N ASN A 85 17.29 53.67 -13.78
CA ASN A 85 17.60 53.61 -15.21
C ASN A 85 18.33 52.31 -15.64
N ARG A 86 18.84 51.50 -14.69
CA ARG A 86 19.43 50.19 -15.02
C ARG A 86 18.39 49.10 -15.25
N PHE A 87 17.24 49.14 -14.57
CA PHE A 87 16.18 48.16 -14.74
C PHE A 87 15.42 48.34 -16.07
N HIS A 88 15.26 49.57 -16.55
CA HIS A 88 14.62 49.87 -17.84
C HIS A 88 15.50 49.57 -19.07
N LYS A 89 16.81 49.32 -18.89
CA LYS A 89 17.73 48.94 -19.98
C LYS A 89 17.91 47.42 -20.14
N ILE A 90 17.29 46.61 -19.29
CA ILE A 90 17.30 45.16 -19.47
C ILE A 90 16.32 44.85 -20.61
N ASP A 91 16.85 44.53 -21.79
CA ASP A 91 16.04 43.96 -22.87
C ASP A 91 15.60 42.56 -22.44
N TYR A 92 14.48 42.48 -21.74
CA TYR A 92 13.87 41.24 -21.27
C TYR A 92 13.56 40.27 -22.41
N LYS A 93 13.38 40.78 -23.64
CA LYS A 93 13.18 39.96 -24.84
C LYS A 93 14.48 39.29 -25.26
N SER A 94 15.60 40.01 -25.22
CA SER A 94 16.95 39.47 -25.42
C SER A 94 17.33 38.50 -24.30
N LEU A 95 17.03 38.82 -23.04
CA LEU A 95 17.29 37.94 -21.90
C LEU A 95 16.48 36.63 -22.02
N ALA A 96 15.19 36.72 -22.38
CA ALA A 96 14.34 35.55 -22.63
C ALA A 96 14.84 34.71 -23.81
N ARG A 97 15.27 35.34 -24.92
CA ARG A 97 15.88 34.64 -26.06
C ARG A 97 17.20 33.96 -25.69
N LYS A 98 18.03 34.61 -24.87
CA LYS A 98 19.29 34.04 -24.37
C LYS A 98 19.03 32.84 -23.45
N HIS A 99 18.04 32.95 -22.57
CA HIS A 99 17.59 31.83 -21.73
C HIS A 99 17.03 30.68 -22.58
N LEU A 100 16.17 30.97 -23.56
CA LEU A 100 15.60 29.96 -24.46
C LEU A 100 16.69 29.26 -25.30
N LYS A 101 17.67 30.00 -25.83
CA LYS A 101 18.79 29.44 -26.59
C LYS A 101 19.69 28.56 -25.71
N LEU A 102 19.94 28.97 -24.47
CA LEU A 102 20.65 28.15 -23.49
C LEU A 102 19.85 26.88 -23.16
N GLU A 103 18.55 26.98 -22.90
CA GLU A 103 17.66 25.83 -22.70
C GLU A 103 17.70 24.87 -23.90
N GLN A 104 17.58 25.38 -25.13
CA GLN A 104 17.66 24.57 -26.35
C GLN A 104 19.02 23.88 -26.51
N GLN A 105 20.14 24.56 -26.24
CA GLN A 105 21.48 23.97 -26.28
C GLN A 105 21.69 22.91 -25.18
N ARG A 106 21.03 23.07 -24.03
CA ARG A 106 21.11 22.14 -22.90
C ARG A 106 20.20 20.93 -23.09
N ILE A 107 19.00 21.13 -23.64
CA ILE A 107 18.14 20.05 -24.12
C ILE A 107 18.90 19.27 -25.20
N ALA A 108 19.52 19.94 -26.16
CA ALA A 108 20.35 19.27 -27.16
C ALA A 108 21.54 18.47 -26.56
N ARG A 109 22.11 18.90 -25.42
CA ARG A 109 23.13 18.12 -24.69
C ARG A 109 22.52 16.95 -23.93
N LEU A 110 21.38 17.14 -23.28
CA LEU A 110 20.64 16.04 -22.67
C LEU A 110 20.30 15.01 -23.75
N ASP A 111 19.74 15.44 -24.88
CA ASP A 111 19.45 14.66 -26.07
C ASP A 111 20.67 13.89 -26.59
N GLN A 112 21.91 14.40 -26.43
CA GLN A 112 23.12 13.62 -26.76
C GLN A 112 23.34 12.42 -25.83
N TYR A 113 22.99 12.52 -24.56
CA TYR A 113 22.99 11.37 -23.64
C TYR A 113 21.81 10.44 -23.94
N PHE A 114 20.74 10.95 -24.52
CA PHE A 114 19.42 10.37 -24.36
C PHE A 114 18.79 9.87 -25.67
N ASN A 115 19.23 10.35 -26.82
CA ASN A 115 18.79 9.85 -28.12
C ASN A 115 19.51 8.56 -28.56
N ASP A 116 20.54 8.15 -27.81
CA ASP A 116 21.14 6.84 -28.00
C ASP A 116 20.33 5.78 -27.23
N SER A 117 19.29 5.23 -27.87
CA SER A 117 18.47 4.16 -27.31
C SER A 117 19.24 2.85 -27.08
N SER A 118 20.48 2.74 -27.59
CA SER A 118 21.35 1.59 -27.33
C SER A 118 22.15 1.71 -26.03
N LYS A 119 22.22 2.92 -25.46
CA LYS A 119 23.03 3.20 -24.27
C LYS A 119 22.24 2.94 -22.98
N GLN A 120 22.63 1.88 -22.28
CA GLN A 120 22.12 1.59 -20.94
C GLN A 120 22.85 2.45 -19.91
N TYR A 121 22.09 3.16 -19.10
CA TYR A 121 22.63 3.92 -17.96
C TYR A 121 22.34 3.17 -16.67
N THR A 122 23.35 3.05 -15.82
CA THR A 122 23.14 2.70 -14.42
C THR A 122 22.34 3.81 -13.73
N LEU A 123 21.63 3.47 -12.66
CA LEU A 123 20.87 4.47 -11.92
C LEU A 123 21.79 5.55 -11.31
N THR A 124 23.00 5.21 -10.89
CA THR A 124 24.00 6.16 -10.40
C THR A 124 24.43 7.15 -11.48
N GLU A 125 24.69 6.67 -12.70
CA GLU A 125 25.00 7.53 -13.84
C GLU A 125 23.83 8.46 -14.14
N LEU A 126 22.60 7.97 -14.09
CA LEU A 126 21.42 8.82 -14.28
C LEU A 126 21.21 9.83 -13.17
N LEU A 127 21.42 9.46 -11.91
CA LEU A 127 21.36 10.41 -10.80
C LEU A 127 22.43 11.49 -10.92
N ASN A 128 23.61 11.14 -11.44
CA ASN A 128 24.68 12.09 -11.75
C ASN A 128 24.34 12.99 -12.94
N ILE A 129 23.84 12.43 -14.04
CA ILE A 129 23.34 13.19 -15.20
C ILE A 129 22.23 14.15 -14.77
N LEU A 130 21.29 13.70 -13.92
CA LEU A 130 20.21 14.52 -13.37
C LEU A 130 20.73 15.62 -12.42
N ASN A 131 21.83 15.38 -11.69
CA ASN A 131 22.45 16.41 -10.85
C ASN A 131 23.27 17.41 -11.67
N GLU A 132 23.98 16.98 -12.70
CA GLU A 132 24.82 17.84 -13.53
C GLU A 132 24.00 18.64 -14.55
N HIS A 133 22.89 18.08 -15.01
CA HIS A 133 22.12 18.62 -16.12
C HIS A 133 20.62 18.82 -15.84
N GLY A 134 20.07 18.30 -14.74
CA GLY A 134 18.67 18.46 -14.34
C GLY A 134 18.39 19.64 -13.39
N ILE A 135 19.39 20.49 -13.13
CA ILE A 135 19.26 21.67 -12.27
C ILE A 135 18.62 22.84 -13.07
N TYR A 136 17.29 22.81 -13.30
CA TYR A 136 16.52 24.01 -13.70
C TYR A 136 15.35 24.36 -12.76
N PRO A 137 14.96 25.65 -12.63
CA PRO A 137 13.78 26.07 -11.87
C PRO A 137 12.45 25.78 -12.59
N TYR A 138 12.49 25.54 -13.91
CA TYR A 138 11.33 25.27 -14.75
C TYR A 138 11.73 24.42 -15.96
N MET A 139 10.90 23.43 -16.28
CA MET A 139 11.02 22.60 -17.48
C MET A 139 9.67 22.59 -18.19
N SER A 140 9.68 22.51 -19.52
CA SER A 140 8.45 22.27 -20.28
C SER A 140 7.85 20.93 -19.85
N ILE A 141 6.53 20.75 -20.03
CA ILE A 141 5.90 19.48 -19.64
C ILE A 141 6.48 18.29 -20.43
N SER A 142 6.67 18.47 -21.74
CA SER A 142 7.26 17.45 -22.61
C SER A 142 8.67 17.05 -22.12
N THR A 143 9.53 18.02 -21.80
CA THR A 143 10.86 17.74 -21.23
C THR A 143 10.78 17.04 -19.88
N THR A 144 9.82 17.43 -19.04
CA THR A 144 9.63 16.83 -17.71
C THR A 144 9.24 15.36 -17.82
N ILE A 145 8.29 15.02 -18.70
CA ILE A 145 7.84 13.64 -18.93
C ILE A 145 8.96 12.80 -19.57
N GLU A 146 9.69 13.35 -20.52
CA GLU A 146 10.79 12.63 -21.16
C GLU A 146 11.89 12.25 -20.14
N MET A 147 12.28 13.18 -19.27
CA MET A 147 13.23 12.88 -18.19
C MET A 147 12.69 11.85 -17.21
N LEU A 148 11.40 11.91 -16.90
CA LEU A 148 10.74 10.93 -16.03
C LEU A 148 10.75 9.52 -16.63
N ASN A 149 10.47 9.38 -17.93
CA ASN A 149 10.45 8.09 -18.62
C ASN A 149 11.83 7.44 -18.69
N ARG A 150 12.89 8.25 -18.84
CA ARG A 150 14.28 7.78 -18.80
C ARG A 150 14.67 7.27 -17.42
N PHE A 151 14.26 8.03 -16.40
CA PHE A 151 14.45 7.65 -15.02
C PHE A 151 13.70 6.34 -14.69
N LYS A 152 12.46 6.21 -15.20
CA LYS A 152 11.65 4.99 -15.10
C LYS A 152 12.35 3.78 -15.70
N TYR A 153 12.81 3.89 -16.94
CA TYR A 153 13.50 2.82 -17.66
C TYR A 153 14.73 2.32 -16.89
N ALA A 154 15.49 3.21 -16.29
CA ALA A 154 16.67 2.83 -15.52
C ALA A 154 16.36 2.17 -14.18
N ILE A 155 15.30 2.60 -13.51
CA ILE A 155 14.81 1.90 -12.33
C ILE A 155 14.42 0.47 -12.70
N HIS A 156 13.72 0.28 -13.82
CA HIS A 156 13.36 -1.06 -14.31
C HIS A 156 14.58 -1.92 -14.61
N ASN A 157 15.57 -1.39 -15.33
CA ASN A 157 16.83 -2.12 -15.60
C ASN A 157 17.58 -2.46 -14.31
N TYR A 158 17.59 -1.57 -13.33
CA TYR A 158 18.20 -1.85 -12.03
C TYR A 158 17.46 -2.98 -11.30
N ILE A 159 16.13 -2.93 -11.28
CA ILE A 159 15.27 -3.93 -10.65
C ILE A 159 15.39 -5.29 -11.37
N SER A 160 15.50 -5.33 -12.69
CA SER A 160 15.64 -6.60 -13.41
C SER A 160 16.93 -7.32 -13.07
N VAL A 161 17.99 -6.60 -12.70
CA VAL A 161 19.27 -7.17 -12.26
C VAL A 161 19.27 -7.51 -10.77
N ASN A 162 18.68 -6.66 -9.93
CA ASN A 162 18.80 -6.75 -8.47
C ASN A 162 17.53 -7.29 -7.76
N ASN A 163 16.46 -7.58 -8.49
CA ASN A 163 15.12 -7.95 -8.04
C ASN A 163 14.37 -6.91 -7.17
N TYR A 164 15.05 -5.90 -6.60
CA TYR A 164 14.42 -4.86 -5.78
C TYR A 164 15.22 -3.56 -5.76
N LEU A 165 14.56 -2.46 -5.38
CA LEU A 165 15.17 -1.15 -5.16
C LEU A 165 15.42 -0.94 -3.66
N CYS A 166 16.68 -1.04 -3.22
CA CYS A 166 17.04 -0.97 -1.80
C CYS A 166 16.75 0.41 -1.16
N ASP A 167 16.63 0.44 0.17
CA ASP A 167 16.26 1.65 0.94
C ASP A 167 17.29 2.78 0.80
N GLU A 168 18.59 2.45 0.82
CA GLU A 168 19.66 3.43 0.65
C GLU A 168 19.55 4.17 -0.69
N LEU A 169 19.21 3.43 -1.73
CA LEU A 169 19.06 3.97 -3.08
C LEU A 169 17.79 4.81 -3.22
N VAL A 170 16.69 4.40 -2.57
CA VAL A 170 15.48 5.22 -2.47
C VAL A 170 15.76 6.53 -1.75
N ASP A 171 16.50 6.51 -0.64
CA ASP A 171 16.92 7.71 0.08
C ASP A 171 17.80 8.64 -0.78
N LEU A 172 18.69 8.07 -1.59
CA LEU A 172 19.50 8.82 -2.54
C LEU A 172 18.64 9.48 -3.63
N ILE A 173 17.65 8.78 -4.17
CA ILE A 173 16.70 9.33 -5.13
C ILE A 173 15.92 10.50 -4.50
N HIS A 174 15.43 10.32 -3.27
CA HIS A 174 14.63 11.34 -2.57
C HIS A 174 15.44 12.60 -2.26
N LYS A 175 16.75 12.49 -2.09
CA LYS A 175 17.69 13.61 -1.90
C LYS A 175 18.22 14.19 -3.21
N ASN A 176 18.01 13.52 -4.33
CA ASN A 176 18.52 13.94 -5.63
C ASN A 176 17.81 15.23 -6.10
N ARG A 177 18.59 16.27 -6.39
CA ARG A 177 18.05 17.59 -6.76
C ARG A 177 17.34 17.57 -8.10
N GLY A 178 17.83 16.79 -9.06
CA GLY A 178 17.22 16.64 -10.38
C GLY A 178 15.85 15.96 -10.28
N PHE A 179 15.76 14.85 -9.55
CA PHE A 179 14.50 14.16 -9.29
C PHE A 179 13.47 15.08 -8.62
N LEU A 180 13.84 15.77 -7.55
CA LEU A 180 12.94 16.71 -6.86
C LEU A 180 12.46 17.86 -7.76
N ARG A 181 13.23 18.27 -8.76
CA ARG A 181 12.84 19.29 -9.75
C ARG A 181 11.84 18.75 -10.78
N ILE A 182 12.01 17.50 -11.24
CA ILE A 182 11.02 16.83 -12.09
C ILE A 182 9.68 16.78 -11.35
N ILE A 183 9.67 16.26 -10.12
CA ILE A 183 8.48 16.18 -9.26
C ILE A 183 7.89 17.58 -9.01
N GLY A 184 8.73 18.57 -8.70
CA GLY A 184 8.31 19.96 -8.49
C GLY A 184 7.65 20.58 -9.72
N SER A 185 8.13 20.26 -10.92
CA SER A 185 7.58 20.72 -12.20
C SER A 185 6.20 20.09 -12.46
N ILE A 186 6.06 18.78 -12.27
CA ILE A 186 4.77 18.08 -12.37
C ILE A 186 3.75 18.71 -11.41
N ARG A 187 4.13 18.90 -10.14
CA ARG A 187 3.26 19.50 -9.12
C ARG A 187 2.78 20.90 -9.52
N ARG A 188 3.67 21.72 -10.10
CA ARG A 188 3.32 23.07 -10.57
C ARG A 188 2.33 23.01 -11.73
N CYS A 189 2.57 22.15 -12.72
CA CYS A 189 1.65 21.94 -13.85
C CYS A 189 0.26 21.51 -13.37
N MET A 190 0.19 20.55 -12.43
CA MET A 190 -1.08 20.09 -11.86
C MET A 190 -1.82 21.20 -11.09
N LYS A 191 -1.10 22.07 -10.36
CA LYS A 191 -1.70 23.24 -9.71
C LYS A 191 -2.28 24.24 -10.72
N ILE A 192 -1.61 24.44 -11.85
CA ILE A 192 -2.09 25.33 -12.93
C ILE A 192 -3.38 24.75 -13.51
N LEU A 193 -3.39 23.46 -13.85
CA LEU A 193 -4.57 22.78 -14.39
C LEU A 193 -5.76 22.88 -13.44
N LYS A 194 -5.58 22.54 -12.16
CA LYS A 194 -6.65 22.65 -11.16
C LYS A 194 -7.22 24.08 -11.05
N ARG A 195 -6.37 25.10 -11.05
CA ARG A 195 -6.82 26.51 -10.96
C ARG A 195 -7.62 26.96 -12.18
N VAL A 196 -7.29 26.43 -13.36
CA VAL A 196 -7.97 26.79 -14.61
C VAL A 196 -9.29 26.01 -14.76
N ILE A 197 -9.31 24.72 -14.41
CA ILE A 197 -10.53 23.89 -14.40
C ILE A 197 -11.60 24.51 -13.48
N VAL A 198 -11.21 24.99 -12.29
CA VAL A 198 -12.14 25.66 -11.35
C VAL A 198 -12.73 26.97 -11.91
N ARG A 199 -12.17 27.52 -12.99
CA ARG A 199 -12.63 28.78 -13.60
C ARG A 199 -13.06 28.51 -15.03
N GLU A 200 -14.20 27.83 -15.20
CA GLU A 200 -14.76 27.39 -16.50
C GLU A 200 -14.69 28.46 -17.60
N ALA A 201 -14.95 29.73 -17.28
CA ALA A 201 -14.85 30.86 -18.21
C ALA A 201 -13.46 31.07 -18.87
N LEU A 202 -12.38 30.47 -18.33
CA LEU A 202 -11.03 30.52 -18.91
C LEU A 202 -10.79 29.41 -19.94
N LEU A 203 -11.62 28.37 -19.96
CA LEU A 203 -11.46 27.23 -20.88
C LEU A 203 -11.85 27.58 -22.32
N ASP A 204 -12.68 28.60 -22.50
CA ASP A 204 -13.14 29.07 -23.81
C ASP A 204 -12.11 29.94 -24.55
N ASP A 205 -11.07 30.45 -23.87
CA ASP A 205 -10.01 31.23 -24.52
C ASP A 205 -9.03 30.28 -25.25
N PRO A 206 -8.94 30.31 -26.60
CA PRO A 206 -8.08 29.42 -27.36
C PRO A 206 -6.58 29.60 -27.06
N LYS A 207 -6.17 30.79 -26.60
CA LYS A 207 -4.78 31.09 -26.25
C LYS A 207 -4.43 30.51 -24.89
N ILE A 208 -5.37 30.56 -23.93
CA ILE A 208 -5.20 29.91 -22.62
C ILE A 208 -5.13 28.41 -22.83
N LYS A 209 -6.08 27.82 -23.57
CA LYS A 209 -6.12 26.38 -23.88
C LYS A 209 -4.82 25.86 -24.51
N LYS A 210 -4.22 26.64 -25.42
CA LYS A 210 -2.91 26.32 -26.03
C LYS A 210 -1.72 26.43 -25.07
N SER A 211 -1.85 27.20 -23.98
CA SER A 211 -0.79 27.42 -23.00
C SER A 211 -0.86 26.49 -21.78
N LEU A 212 -1.96 25.73 -21.62
CA LEU A 212 -2.11 24.79 -20.52
C LEU A 212 -1.15 23.61 -20.68
N PRO A 213 -0.59 23.08 -19.56
CA PRO A 213 0.14 21.83 -19.60
C PRO A 213 -0.73 20.73 -20.19
N GLN A 214 -0.26 20.07 -21.24
CA GLN A 214 -0.95 18.93 -21.84
C GLN A 214 -0.23 17.66 -21.43
N PHE A 215 -0.92 16.83 -20.65
CA PHE A 215 -0.48 15.47 -20.33
C PHE A 215 -1.23 14.50 -21.23
N LYS A 216 -0.52 13.56 -21.85
CA LYS A 216 -1.17 12.35 -22.35
C LYS A 216 -1.59 11.50 -21.16
N ASN A 217 -2.59 10.65 -21.34
CA ASN A 217 -3.02 9.74 -20.28
C ASN A 217 -1.90 8.77 -19.89
N SER A 218 -1.07 8.34 -20.85
CA SER A 218 0.15 7.55 -20.59
C SER A 218 1.11 8.26 -19.64
N ASP A 219 1.27 9.58 -19.81
CA ASP A 219 2.19 10.37 -18.98
C ASP A 219 1.74 10.35 -17.52
N ILE A 220 0.42 10.37 -17.26
CA ILE A 220 -0.13 10.28 -15.90
C ILE A 220 0.14 8.90 -15.29
N VAL A 221 -0.03 7.83 -16.07
CA VAL A 221 0.31 6.46 -15.65
C VAL A 221 1.80 6.38 -15.28
N ASP A 222 2.68 6.88 -16.14
CA ASP A 222 4.14 6.89 -15.93
C ASP A 222 4.53 7.67 -14.66
N ILE A 223 3.84 8.77 -14.36
CA ILE A 223 4.03 9.53 -13.12
C ILE A 223 3.68 8.68 -11.89
N PHE A 224 2.51 8.05 -11.87
CA PHE A 224 2.15 7.18 -10.75
C PHE A 224 3.11 6.00 -10.61
N GLU A 225 3.54 5.41 -11.72
CA GLU A 225 4.50 4.31 -11.75
C GLU A 225 5.81 4.71 -11.09
N VAL A 226 6.45 5.80 -11.54
CA VAL A 226 7.72 6.28 -10.97
C VAL A 226 7.57 6.65 -9.49
N LEU A 227 6.50 7.34 -9.11
CA LEU A 227 6.24 7.66 -7.71
C LEU A 227 6.16 6.40 -6.85
N SER A 228 5.47 5.37 -7.33
CA SER A 228 5.33 4.09 -6.61
C SER A 228 6.65 3.30 -6.53
N LEU A 229 7.41 3.20 -7.63
CA LEU A 229 8.69 2.50 -7.69
C LEU A 229 9.71 3.14 -6.76
N THR A 230 9.75 4.48 -6.74
CA THR A 230 10.62 5.26 -5.85
C THR A 230 10.08 5.38 -4.43
N ARG A 231 8.87 4.90 -4.15
CA ARG A 231 8.18 5.09 -2.85
C ARG A 231 8.09 6.57 -2.44
N TYR A 232 8.07 7.49 -3.41
CA TYR A 232 8.05 8.93 -3.15
C TYR A 232 6.62 9.38 -2.81
N LYS A 233 6.42 9.82 -1.57
CA LYS A 233 5.12 10.27 -1.07
C LYS A 233 5.08 11.79 -0.97
N ASN A 234 4.11 12.40 -1.63
CA ASN A 234 3.80 13.82 -1.52
C ASN A 234 2.30 14.02 -1.61
N ASP A 235 1.65 14.22 -0.47
CA ASP A 235 0.18 14.25 -0.37
C ASP A 235 -0.46 15.26 -1.34
N ILE A 236 0.15 16.45 -1.47
CA ILE A 236 -0.34 17.50 -2.35
C ILE A 236 -0.27 17.07 -3.81
N LEU A 237 0.87 16.55 -4.28
CA LEU A 237 1.02 16.12 -5.66
C LEU A 237 0.10 14.94 -5.97
N ILE A 238 0.07 13.92 -5.10
CA ILE A 238 -0.72 12.71 -5.32
C ILE A 238 -2.22 13.04 -5.33
N THR A 239 -2.69 13.88 -4.40
CA THR A 239 -4.08 14.36 -4.42
C THR A 239 -4.40 15.12 -5.71
N LEU A 240 -3.49 15.97 -6.19
CA LEU A 240 -3.70 16.69 -7.45
C LEU A 240 -3.79 15.74 -8.65
N LEU A 241 -2.97 14.68 -8.67
CA LEU A 241 -2.99 13.67 -9.72
C LEU A 241 -4.27 12.83 -9.68
N ILE A 242 -4.71 12.39 -8.49
CA ILE A 242 -5.95 11.63 -8.31
C ILE A 242 -7.13 12.47 -8.77
N ASN A 243 -7.25 13.72 -8.31
CA ASN A 243 -8.31 14.62 -8.75
C ASN A 243 -8.29 14.84 -10.27
N TYR A 244 -7.11 15.00 -10.87
CA TYR A 244 -6.99 15.13 -12.31
C TYR A 244 -7.55 13.90 -13.05
N VAL A 245 -7.25 12.69 -12.57
CA VAL A 245 -7.79 11.46 -13.15
C VAL A 245 -9.30 11.37 -12.95
N GLU A 246 -9.80 11.67 -11.74
CA GLU A 246 -11.24 11.67 -11.42
C GLU A 246 -12.03 12.64 -12.30
N ASP A 247 -11.51 13.85 -12.55
CA ASP A 247 -12.12 14.85 -13.43
C ASP A 247 -12.12 14.42 -14.92
N HIS A 248 -11.25 13.49 -15.31
CA HIS A 248 -11.06 13.08 -16.70
C HIS A 248 -11.26 11.57 -16.93
N LEU A 249 -11.98 10.89 -16.04
CA LEU A 249 -12.11 9.42 -16.05
C LEU A 249 -12.41 8.87 -17.45
N LYS A 250 -13.38 9.46 -18.16
CA LYS A 250 -13.83 9.02 -19.49
C LYS A 250 -12.72 8.96 -20.54
N ASN A 251 -11.64 9.71 -20.35
CA ASN A 251 -10.53 9.75 -21.28
C ASN A 251 -9.56 8.58 -21.10
N PHE A 252 -9.53 7.97 -19.92
CA PHE A 252 -8.62 6.85 -19.62
C PHE A 252 -9.22 5.52 -20.04
N THR A 253 -8.38 4.65 -20.61
CA THR A 253 -8.75 3.25 -20.88
C THR A 253 -8.77 2.43 -19.59
N ILE A 254 -9.42 1.26 -19.61
CA ILE A 254 -9.44 0.33 -18.47
C ILE A 254 -8.02 0.00 -18.01
N ASN A 255 -7.12 -0.36 -18.93
CA ASN A 255 -5.74 -0.74 -18.59
C ASN A 255 -4.96 0.42 -17.95
N GLN A 256 -5.19 1.65 -18.40
CA GLN A 256 -4.59 2.84 -17.77
C GLN A 256 -5.13 3.05 -16.35
N LEU A 257 -6.44 2.88 -16.13
CA LEU A 257 -7.04 2.97 -14.80
C LEU A 257 -6.53 1.87 -13.87
N CYS A 258 -6.40 0.63 -14.34
CA CYS A 258 -5.84 -0.49 -13.57
C CYS A 258 -4.42 -0.18 -13.10
N ASN A 259 -3.55 0.30 -14.00
CA ASN A 259 -2.18 0.68 -13.64
C ASN A 259 -2.16 1.82 -12.61
N ILE A 260 -3.00 2.84 -12.79
CA ILE A 260 -3.13 3.94 -11.83
C ILE A 260 -3.56 3.43 -10.45
N VAL A 261 -4.60 2.58 -10.38
CA VAL A 261 -5.08 1.98 -9.12
C VAL A 261 -3.99 1.15 -8.44
N TYR A 262 -3.27 0.33 -9.20
CA TYR A 262 -2.15 -0.48 -8.71
C TYR A 262 -1.02 0.36 -8.11
N HIS A 263 -0.64 1.46 -8.77
CA HIS A 263 0.42 2.33 -8.27
C HIS A 263 -0.03 3.18 -7.09
N ILE A 264 -1.28 3.63 -7.07
CA ILE A 264 -1.88 4.36 -5.94
C ILE A 264 -1.96 3.47 -4.69
N SER A 265 -2.34 2.20 -4.84
CA SER A 265 -2.42 1.26 -3.72
C SER A 265 -1.04 1.02 -3.09
N LYS A 266 0.01 0.86 -3.91
CA LYS A 266 1.41 0.81 -3.43
C LYS A 266 1.84 2.05 -2.67
N LEU A 267 1.37 3.22 -3.08
CA LEU A 267 1.63 4.49 -2.39
C LEU A 267 0.81 4.64 -1.10
N LYS A 268 -0.20 3.78 -0.87
CA LYS A 268 -1.14 3.81 0.26
C LYS A 268 -2.02 5.07 0.30
N TYR A 269 -2.51 5.51 -0.87
CA TYR A 269 -3.49 6.60 -0.98
C TYR A 269 -4.86 6.05 -1.37
N SER A 270 -5.92 6.76 -0.95
CA SER A 270 -7.29 6.44 -1.37
C SER A 270 -7.61 7.08 -2.72
N ALA A 271 -8.17 6.31 -3.64
CA ALA A 271 -8.72 6.74 -4.92
C ALA A 271 -10.05 6.04 -5.21
N ILE A 272 -10.95 6.05 -4.23
CA ILE A 272 -12.22 5.31 -4.29
C ILE A 272 -13.10 5.71 -5.48
N GLY A 273 -13.03 6.97 -5.95
CA GLY A 273 -13.76 7.43 -7.13
C GLY A 273 -13.29 6.75 -8.42
N ILE A 274 -11.97 6.64 -8.59
CA ILE A 274 -11.34 5.92 -9.72
C ILE A 274 -11.75 4.44 -9.71
N VAL A 275 -11.67 3.79 -8.55
CA VAL A 275 -12.00 2.37 -8.39
C VAL A 275 -13.49 2.11 -8.66
N LYS A 276 -14.40 2.93 -8.11
CA LYS A 276 -15.83 2.84 -8.40
C LYS A 276 -16.13 2.99 -9.89
N ASN A 277 -15.45 3.91 -10.57
CA ASN A 277 -15.62 4.09 -12.00
C ASN A 277 -15.10 2.89 -12.81
N LEU A 278 -13.93 2.35 -12.44
CA LEU A 278 -13.39 1.14 -13.04
C LEU A 278 -14.38 -0.02 -12.91
N THR A 279 -14.90 -0.26 -11.70
CA THR A 279 -15.89 -1.30 -11.44
C THR A 279 -17.17 -1.10 -12.26
N SER A 280 -17.72 0.12 -12.32
CA SER A 280 -18.91 0.43 -13.13
C SER A 280 -18.72 0.05 -14.61
N ARG A 281 -17.56 0.41 -15.19
CA ARG A 281 -17.26 0.08 -16.59
C ARG A 281 -17.14 -1.42 -16.80
N VAL A 282 -16.48 -2.12 -15.88
CA VAL A 282 -16.35 -3.58 -15.95
C VAL A 282 -17.74 -4.23 -15.89
N THR A 283 -18.64 -3.74 -15.03
CA THR A 283 -20.02 -4.24 -14.95
C THR A 283 -20.86 -3.92 -16.19
N GLU A 284 -20.65 -2.77 -16.84
CA GLU A 284 -21.37 -2.31 -18.04
C GLU A 284 -20.96 -3.04 -19.33
N LEU A 285 -19.71 -3.50 -19.43
CA LEU A 285 -19.25 -4.29 -20.57
C LEU A 285 -19.97 -5.64 -20.61
N THR A 286 -20.09 -6.31 -21.76
CA THR A 286 -20.62 -7.69 -21.77
C THR A 286 -19.52 -8.68 -21.39
N HIS A 287 -18.37 -8.56 -22.04
CA HIS A 287 -17.16 -9.36 -21.80
C HIS A 287 -15.92 -8.47 -21.83
N LEU A 288 -14.94 -8.80 -21.01
CA LEU A 288 -13.55 -8.34 -21.14
C LEU A 288 -12.68 -9.45 -21.71
N SER A 289 -11.53 -9.08 -22.29
CA SER A 289 -10.54 -10.09 -22.64
C SER A 289 -10.02 -10.77 -21.36
N PRO A 290 -9.65 -12.06 -21.40
CA PRO A 290 -9.14 -12.76 -20.22
C PRO A 290 -7.97 -12.02 -19.55
N HIS A 291 -7.01 -11.51 -20.33
CA HIS A 291 -5.86 -10.76 -19.80
C HIS A 291 -6.27 -9.42 -19.17
N ASP A 292 -7.22 -8.69 -19.76
CA ASP A 292 -7.73 -7.46 -19.16
C ASP A 292 -8.50 -7.76 -17.86
N SER A 293 -9.23 -8.89 -17.80
CA SER A 293 -9.91 -9.35 -16.59
C SER A 293 -8.93 -9.69 -15.47
N LEU A 294 -7.79 -10.32 -15.77
CA LEU A 294 -6.71 -10.53 -14.81
C LEU A 294 -6.14 -9.18 -14.32
N LEU A 295 -5.87 -8.25 -15.23
CA LEU A 295 -5.32 -6.93 -14.88
C LEU A 295 -6.28 -6.11 -13.98
N VAL A 296 -7.58 -6.15 -14.28
CA VAL A 296 -8.62 -5.54 -13.44
C VAL A 296 -8.64 -6.21 -12.06
N SER A 297 -8.63 -7.54 -12.01
CA SER A 297 -8.62 -8.29 -10.75
C SER A 297 -7.41 -7.91 -9.88
N GLU A 298 -6.21 -7.84 -10.46
CA GLU A 298 -4.98 -7.44 -9.76
C GLU A 298 -5.09 -6.02 -9.20
N ALA A 299 -5.61 -5.07 -9.99
CA ALA A 299 -5.81 -3.69 -9.56
C ALA A 299 -6.78 -3.61 -8.38
N LEU A 300 -7.94 -4.27 -8.48
CA LEU A 300 -8.98 -4.28 -7.44
C LEU A 300 -8.49 -4.93 -6.13
N VAL A 301 -7.82 -6.08 -6.21
CA VAL A 301 -7.21 -6.74 -5.04
C VAL A 301 -6.14 -5.88 -4.40
N SER A 302 -5.30 -5.22 -5.21
CA SER A 302 -4.23 -4.36 -4.69
C SER A 302 -4.77 -3.18 -3.87
N PHE A 303 -5.95 -2.67 -4.25
CA PHE A 303 -6.62 -1.57 -3.57
C PHE A 303 -7.56 -2.02 -2.44
N ASP A 304 -7.67 -3.33 -2.20
CA ASP A 304 -8.61 -3.92 -1.24
C ASP A 304 -10.08 -3.59 -1.54
N TYR A 305 -10.44 -3.56 -2.83
CA TYR A 305 -11.81 -3.34 -3.30
C TYR A 305 -12.32 -4.59 -4.02
N VAL A 306 -12.83 -5.53 -3.25
CA VAL A 306 -13.30 -6.83 -3.75
C VAL A 306 -14.82 -6.88 -3.65
N GLN A 307 -15.49 -7.10 -4.78
CA GLN A 307 -16.94 -7.25 -4.86
C GLN A 307 -17.28 -8.55 -5.57
N LYS A 308 -18.13 -9.38 -4.95
CA LYS A 308 -18.46 -10.71 -5.45
C LYS A 308 -18.95 -10.68 -6.90
N ASP A 309 -19.99 -9.90 -7.21
CA ASP A 309 -20.59 -9.87 -8.55
C ASP A 309 -19.60 -9.47 -9.65
N VAL A 310 -18.63 -8.62 -9.31
CA VAL A 310 -17.56 -8.20 -10.22
C VAL A 310 -16.56 -9.33 -10.41
N PHE A 311 -16.18 -10.03 -9.34
CA PHE A 311 -15.25 -11.16 -9.40
C PHE A 311 -15.86 -12.40 -10.05
N ASP A 312 -17.16 -12.65 -9.88
CA ASP A 312 -17.89 -13.69 -10.59
C ASP A 312 -17.76 -13.46 -12.11
N LYS A 313 -18.06 -12.24 -12.56
CA LYS A 313 -17.92 -11.86 -13.98
C LYS A 313 -16.48 -11.98 -14.49
N LEU A 314 -15.50 -11.46 -13.73
CA LEU A 314 -14.10 -11.53 -14.11
C LEU A 314 -13.62 -12.99 -14.17
N ALA A 315 -14.08 -13.85 -13.25
CA ALA A 315 -13.80 -15.27 -13.28
C ALA A 315 -14.38 -15.93 -14.54
N ASP A 316 -15.63 -15.63 -14.91
CA ASP A 316 -16.26 -16.17 -16.13
C ASP A 316 -15.48 -15.77 -17.39
N ASP A 317 -15.13 -14.48 -17.54
CA ASP A 317 -14.35 -13.99 -18.67
C ASP A 317 -12.96 -14.66 -18.76
N ILE A 318 -12.33 -14.91 -17.61
CA ILE A 318 -11.03 -15.60 -17.52
C ILE A 318 -11.16 -17.08 -17.89
N LEU A 319 -12.18 -17.78 -17.40
CA LEU A 319 -12.41 -19.20 -17.66
C LEU A 319 -12.74 -19.49 -19.13
N ASN A 320 -13.28 -18.51 -19.85
CA ASN A 320 -13.56 -18.59 -21.29
C ASN A 320 -12.29 -18.57 -22.16
N GLY A 321 -11.18 -18.04 -21.66
CA GLY A 321 -9.88 -18.01 -22.37
C GLY A 321 -8.72 -18.49 -21.51
N ILE A 322 -8.99 -19.42 -20.59
CA ILE A 322 -7.97 -19.90 -19.64
C ILE A 322 -6.78 -20.59 -20.33
N GLU A 323 -7.03 -21.19 -21.50
CA GLU A 323 -6.03 -21.89 -22.31
C GLU A 323 -5.00 -20.93 -22.94
N ASP A 324 -5.33 -19.64 -23.05
CA ASP A 324 -4.46 -18.61 -23.65
C ASP A 324 -3.39 -18.11 -22.67
N PHE A 325 -3.53 -18.38 -21.36
CA PHE A 325 -2.59 -17.90 -20.35
C PHE A 325 -1.33 -18.76 -20.27
N GLU A 326 -0.19 -18.09 -20.14
CA GLU A 326 1.05 -18.77 -19.73
C GLU A 326 0.98 -19.22 -18.26
N VAL A 327 1.76 -20.25 -17.88
CA VAL A 327 1.80 -20.75 -16.49
C VAL A 327 2.11 -19.66 -15.47
N LYS A 328 2.93 -18.67 -15.84
CA LYS A 328 3.29 -17.53 -14.98
C LYS A 328 2.08 -16.63 -14.73
N GLU A 329 1.24 -16.44 -15.73
CA GLU A 329 0.00 -15.68 -15.60
C GLU A 329 -1.06 -16.47 -14.85
N LEU A 330 -1.16 -17.79 -15.06
CA LEU A 330 -2.06 -18.67 -14.29
C LEU A 330 -1.72 -18.65 -12.78
N ILE A 331 -0.44 -18.62 -12.42
CA ILE A 331 -0.02 -18.51 -11.01
C ILE A 331 -0.36 -17.11 -10.46
N ARG A 332 -0.17 -16.04 -11.24
CA ARG A 332 -0.59 -14.69 -10.86
C ARG A 332 -2.11 -14.59 -10.69
N LEU A 333 -2.86 -15.20 -11.59
CA LEU A 333 -4.31 -15.32 -11.52
C LEU A 333 -4.74 -16.03 -10.24
N PHE A 334 -4.20 -17.23 -9.99
CA PHE A 334 -4.47 -18.00 -8.79
C PHE A 334 -4.19 -17.17 -7.54
N LYS A 335 -3.00 -16.56 -7.43
CA LYS A 335 -2.62 -15.67 -6.32
C LYS A 335 -3.56 -14.48 -6.14
N THR A 336 -4.02 -13.88 -7.23
CA THR A 336 -4.91 -12.72 -7.19
C THR A 336 -6.26 -13.10 -6.60
N PHE A 337 -6.86 -14.17 -7.10
CA PHE A 337 -8.17 -14.64 -6.60
C PHE A 337 -8.08 -15.23 -5.19
N THR A 338 -7.00 -15.92 -4.83
CA THR A 338 -6.78 -16.33 -3.43
C THR A 338 -6.63 -15.14 -2.50
N SER A 339 -5.89 -14.09 -2.92
CA SER A 339 -5.77 -12.85 -2.15
C SER A 339 -7.11 -12.14 -2.02
N ALA A 340 -7.98 -12.20 -3.05
CA ALA A 340 -9.34 -11.69 -2.99
C ALA A 340 -10.24 -12.48 -2.02
N GLU A 341 -9.77 -13.64 -1.52
CA GLU A 341 -10.60 -14.61 -0.79
C GLU A 341 -11.86 -14.99 -1.58
N TYR A 342 -11.74 -15.07 -2.91
CA TYR A 342 -12.82 -15.52 -3.78
C TYR A 342 -13.12 -16.99 -3.51
N ILE A 343 -14.39 -17.39 -3.50
CA ILE A 343 -14.80 -18.77 -3.18
C ILE A 343 -15.65 -19.28 -4.34
N ASN A 344 -15.02 -20.07 -5.21
CA ASN A 344 -15.66 -20.76 -6.33
C ASN A 344 -14.82 -22.00 -6.67
N ASP A 345 -15.36 -23.18 -6.37
CA ASP A 345 -14.63 -24.45 -6.52
C ASP A 345 -14.33 -24.79 -7.99
N ASP A 346 -15.24 -24.48 -8.91
CA ASP A 346 -15.05 -24.71 -10.35
C ASP A 346 -13.89 -23.86 -10.89
N PHE A 347 -13.88 -22.56 -10.55
CA PHE A 347 -12.80 -21.66 -10.93
C PHE A 347 -11.43 -22.18 -10.50
N TYR A 348 -11.29 -22.56 -9.22
CA TYR A 348 -10.02 -23.06 -8.73
C TYR A 348 -9.64 -24.43 -9.28
N THR A 349 -10.61 -25.31 -9.54
CA THR A 349 -10.38 -26.59 -10.20
C THR A 349 -9.78 -26.36 -11.58
N ARG A 350 -10.44 -25.55 -12.42
CA ARG A 350 -9.97 -25.26 -13.79
C ARG A 350 -8.62 -24.53 -13.83
N VAL A 351 -8.40 -23.58 -12.93
CA VAL A 351 -7.10 -22.88 -12.82
C VAL A 351 -5.98 -23.83 -12.41
N THR A 352 -6.22 -24.69 -11.43
CA THR A 352 -5.18 -25.62 -10.97
C THR A 352 -4.90 -26.72 -11.98
N GLU A 353 -5.90 -27.18 -12.74
CA GLU A 353 -5.71 -28.06 -13.90
C GLU A 353 -4.86 -27.40 -14.99
N ALA A 354 -5.15 -26.15 -15.35
CA ALA A 354 -4.37 -25.40 -16.34
C ALA A 354 -2.90 -25.21 -15.90
N ILE A 355 -2.65 -24.95 -14.61
CA ILE A 355 -1.30 -24.90 -14.03
C ILE A 355 -0.62 -26.26 -14.12
N SER A 356 -1.35 -27.33 -13.78
CA SER A 356 -0.84 -28.71 -13.77
C SER A 356 -0.35 -29.16 -15.14
N ASN A 357 -1.07 -28.76 -16.19
CA ASN A 357 -0.73 -29.07 -17.58
C ASN A 357 0.52 -28.32 -18.11
N ASN A 358 1.04 -27.35 -17.36
CA ASN A 358 2.17 -26.51 -17.77
C ASN A 358 3.30 -26.43 -16.71
N LEU A 359 3.36 -27.39 -15.78
CA LEU A 359 4.35 -27.40 -14.70
C LEU A 359 5.80 -27.47 -15.19
N ASP A 360 6.03 -28.13 -16.32
CA ASP A 360 7.34 -28.24 -16.98
C ASP A 360 7.94 -26.89 -17.36
N LYS A 361 7.09 -25.88 -17.60
CA LYS A 361 7.49 -24.50 -17.93
C LYS A 361 7.77 -23.65 -16.69
N LEU A 362 7.60 -24.19 -15.49
CA LEU A 362 7.81 -23.45 -14.24
C LEU A 362 9.28 -23.52 -13.79
N ASP A 363 9.99 -22.41 -14.02
CA ASP A 363 11.44 -22.32 -13.81
C ASP A 363 11.86 -21.40 -12.65
N THR A 364 10.93 -20.61 -12.09
CA THR A 364 11.26 -19.53 -11.16
C THR A 364 10.77 -19.81 -9.74
N ALA A 365 11.69 -19.77 -8.76
CA ALA A 365 11.41 -19.98 -7.34
C ALA A 365 10.30 -19.07 -6.77
N SER A 366 10.21 -17.83 -7.25
CA SER A 366 9.17 -16.85 -6.88
C SER A 366 7.76 -17.37 -7.17
N TYR A 367 7.54 -17.95 -8.36
CA TYR A 367 6.23 -18.47 -8.74
C TYR A 367 5.87 -19.75 -7.97
N VAL A 368 6.85 -20.60 -7.65
CA VAL A 368 6.64 -21.76 -6.77
C VAL A 368 6.21 -21.35 -5.37
N MET A 369 6.82 -20.29 -4.83
CA MET A 369 6.41 -19.70 -3.54
C MET A 369 4.98 -19.16 -3.60
N ASP A 370 4.65 -18.42 -4.66
CA ASP A 370 3.33 -17.84 -4.86
C ASP A 370 2.26 -18.94 -4.97
N LEU A 371 2.52 -20.00 -5.75
CA LEU A 371 1.64 -21.16 -5.87
C LEU A 371 1.43 -21.87 -4.53
N LEU A 372 2.50 -22.22 -3.82
CA LEU A 372 2.41 -22.90 -2.53
C LEU A 372 1.68 -22.05 -1.47
N SER A 373 1.97 -20.75 -1.43
CA SER A 373 1.30 -19.83 -0.50
C SER A 373 -0.19 -19.70 -0.80
N SER A 374 -0.58 -19.70 -2.08
CA SER A 374 -1.97 -19.62 -2.53
C SER A 374 -2.73 -20.91 -2.22
N LEU A 375 -2.14 -22.08 -2.50
CA LEU A 375 -2.69 -23.38 -2.09
C LEU A 375 -2.91 -23.42 -0.58
N SER A 376 -1.91 -22.97 0.20
CA SER A 376 -1.99 -22.93 1.65
C SER A 376 -3.04 -21.93 2.15
N HIS A 377 -3.23 -20.79 1.50
CA HIS A 377 -4.22 -19.77 1.89
C HIS A 377 -5.66 -20.28 1.70
N MET A 378 -5.92 -20.99 0.61
CA MET A 378 -7.22 -21.61 0.30
C MET A 378 -7.40 -23.00 0.90
N ASN A 379 -6.41 -23.50 1.64
CA ASN A 379 -6.39 -24.87 2.18
C ASN A 379 -6.60 -25.97 1.11
N MET A 380 -6.05 -25.76 -0.09
CA MET A 380 -6.20 -26.68 -1.22
C MET A 380 -5.07 -27.71 -1.24
N LYS A 381 -5.41 -28.99 -1.00
CA LYS A 381 -4.45 -30.10 -1.03
C LYS A 381 -4.51 -30.85 -2.35
N ILE A 382 -3.71 -30.41 -3.31
CA ILE A 382 -3.60 -31.02 -4.64
C ILE A 382 -2.30 -31.81 -4.71
N SER A 383 -2.38 -33.13 -4.58
CA SER A 383 -1.22 -34.01 -4.35
C SER A 383 -0.11 -33.85 -5.39
N HIS A 384 -0.42 -33.92 -6.69
CA HIS A 384 0.60 -33.83 -7.75
C HIS A 384 1.28 -32.46 -7.82
N LEU A 385 0.55 -31.37 -7.54
CA LEU A 385 1.14 -30.03 -7.43
C LEU A 385 2.09 -29.96 -6.22
N LEU A 386 1.69 -30.51 -5.08
CA LEU A 386 2.52 -30.53 -3.87
C LEU A 386 3.77 -31.41 -4.04
N ASP A 387 3.66 -32.53 -4.74
CA ASP A 387 4.79 -33.39 -5.08
C ASP A 387 5.78 -32.66 -5.99
N PHE A 388 5.29 -32.02 -7.06
CA PHE A 388 6.11 -31.18 -7.94
C PHE A 388 6.82 -30.07 -7.15
N ILE A 389 6.09 -29.31 -6.34
CA ILE A 389 6.63 -28.21 -5.52
C ILE A 389 7.71 -28.74 -4.58
N SER A 390 7.46 -29.87 -3.92
CA SER A 390 8.41 -30.48 -2.99
C SER A 390 9.70 -30.91 -3.70
N VAL A 391 9.60 -31.53 -4.87
CA VAL A 391 10.75 -31.92 -5.69
C VAL A 391 11.51 -30.69 -6.18
N TYR A 392 10.81 -29.69 -6.73
CA TYR A 392 11.42 -28.45 -7.22
C TYR A 392 12.23 -27.74 -6.13
N ILE A 393 11.63 -27.57 -4.93
CA ILE A 393 12.29 -26.90 -3.81
C ILE A 393 13.50 -27.72 -3.34
N ASN A 394 13.36 -29.05 -3.28
CA ASN A 394 14.45 -29.92 -2.84
C ASN A 394 15.65 -29.90 -3.80
N THR A 395 15.41 -29.80 -5.11
CA THR A 395 16.42 -29.70 -6.16
C THR A 395 17.06 -28.31 -6.18
N ASN A 396 16.27 -27.25 -6.02
CA ASN A 396 16.70 -25.86 -6.07
C ASN A 396 16.91 -25.25 -4.69
N PHE A 397 17.24 -26.06 -3.68
CA PHE A 397 17.22 -25.66 -2.27
C PHE A 397 18.06 -24.41 -1.96
N SER A 398 19.22 -24.27 -2.61
CA SER A 398 20.13 -23.12 -2.46
C SER A 398 19.58 -21.81 -3.02
N SER A 399 18.55 -21.84 -3.87
CA SER A 399 17.89 -20.64 -4.42
C SER A 399 16.94 -19.96 -3.43
N PHE A 400 16.64 -20.63 -2.31
CA PHE A 400 15.72 -20.12 -1.29
C PHE A 400 16.48 -19.62 -0.06
N SER A 401 16.13 -18.43 0.40
CA SER A 401 16.61 -17.91 1.69
C SER A 401 16.02 -18.71 2.87
N PRO A 402 16.66 -18.69 4.05
CA PRO A 402 16.12 -19.32 5.25
C PRO A 402 14.68 -18.86 5.60
N THR A 403 14.36 -17.58 5.36
CA THR A 403 13.02 -17.03 5.59
C THR A 403 11.98 -17.60 4.63
N GLN A 404 12.36 -17.82 3.36
CA GLN A 404 11.51 -18.50 2.39
C GLN A 404 11.31 -19.96 2.77
N LEU A 405 12.37 -20.69 3.13
CA LEU A 405 12.31 -22.09 3.57
C LEU A 405 11.45 -22.28 4.83
N ALA A 406 11.56 -21.38 5.81
CA ALA A 406 10.67 -21.38 6.96
C ALA A 406 9.20 -21.15 6.55
N SER A 407 8.94 -20.26 5.60
CA SER A 407 7.59 -20.03 5.07
C SER A 407 7.04 -21.25 4.34
N ILE A 408 7.86 -21.91 3.50
CA ILE A 408 7.55 -23.18 2.84
C ILE A 408 7.15 -24.22 3.87
N SER A 409 7.96 -24.44 4.92
CA SER A 409 7.66 -25.43 5.95
C SER A 409 6.33 -25.15 6.66
N LYS A 410 6.02 -23.88 6.92
CA LYS A 410 4.73 -23.47 7.49
C LYS A 410 3.58 -23.75 6.53
N TYR A 411 3.70 -23.38 5.24
CA TYR A 411 2.65 -23.61 4.25
C TYR A 411 2.36 -25.09 4.03
N LEU A 412 3.41 -25.92 3.94
CA LEU A 412 3.28 -27.37 3.85
C LEU A 412 2.63 -27.96 5.11
N ALA A 413 3.01 -27.50 6.32
CA ALA A 413 2.37 -27.91 7.56
C ALA A 413 0.88 -27.53 7.62
N MET A 414 0.53 -26.32 7.12
CA MET A 414 -0.86 -25.87 6.99
C MET A 414 -1.67 -26.79 6.08
N LEU A 415 -1.06 -27.33 5.02
CA LEU A 415 -1.66 -28.29 4.07
C LEU A 415 -1.53 -29.76 4.49
N HIS A 416 -0.91 -30.03 5.64
CA HIS A 416 -0.67 -31.39 6.16
C HIS A 416 0.16 -32.24 5.20
N CYS A 417 1.15 -31.59 4.60
CA CYS A 417 2.15 -32.19 3.74
C CYS A 417 3.50 -32.09 4.45
N TYR A 418 4.18 -33.22 4.62
CA TYR A 418 5.47 -33.27 5.31
C TYR A 418 6.47 -34.09 4.49
N PRO A 419 6.99 -33.55 3.37
CA PRO A 419 7.98 -34.25 2.57
C PRO A 419 9.25 -34.43 3.42
N LYS A 420 9.52 -35.67 3.84
CA LYS A 420 10.50 -36.00 4.90
C LYS A 420 11.89 -35.42 4.59
N GLU A 421 12.38 -35.64 3.38
CA GLU A 421 13.71 -35.16 2.96
C GLU A 421 13.80 -33.63 2.94
N LEU A 422 12.73 -32.94 2.51
CA LEU A 422 12.70 -31.48 2.50
C LEU A 422 12.71 -30.93 3.94
N PHE A 423 11.84 -31.45 4.81
CA PHE A 423 11.78 -31.03 6.21
C PHE A 423 13.10 -31.30 6.94
N LYS A 424 13.72 -32.46 6.70
CA LYS A 424 15.05 -32.79 7.21
C LYS A 424 16.09 -31.76 6.78
N LYS A 425 16.15 -31.41 5.49
CA LYS A 425 17.08 -30.36 5.00
C LYS A 425 16.81 -28.99 5.61
N ILE A 426 15.54 -28.56 5.67
CA ILE A 426 15.17 -27.25 6.22
C ILE A 426 15.55 -27.17 7.69
N PHE A 427 15.16 -28.15 8.50
CA PHE A 427 15.39 -28.07 9.94
C PHE A 427 16.85 -28.36 10.35
N SER A 428 17.65 -28.95 9.46
CA SER A 428 19.10 -29.11 9.64
C SER A 428 19.91 -27.87 9.24
N LEU A 429 19.27 -26.76 8.83
CA LEU A 429 19.99 -25.54 8.50
C LEU A 429 20.78 -25.01 9.71
N PRO A 430 22.00 -24.47 9.51
CA PRO A 430 22.84 -23.99 10.60
C PRO A 430 22.15 -22.97 11.52
N ILE A 431 21.28 -22.12 10.98
CA ILE A 431 20.50 -21.12 11.75
C ILE A 431 19.53 -21.74 12.77
N PHE A 432 19.20 -23.03 12.64
CA PHE A 432 18.37 -23.78 13.59
C PHE A 432 19.17 -24.73 14.48
N SER A 433 20.48 -24.85 14.25
CA SER A 433 21.38 -25.63 15.12
C SER A 433 21.65 -24.92 16.45
N VAL A 434 21.68 -23.58 16.44
CA VAL A 434 21.86 -22.73 17.63
C VAL A 434 20.76 -21.68 17.64
N ILE A 435 19.69 -21.95 18.38
CA ILE A 435 18.56 -21.02 18.49
C ILE A 435 18.85 -20.10 19.67
N PRO A 436 18.88 -18.76 19.47
CA PRO A 436 19.15 -17.82 20.56
C PRO A 436 18.13 -17.95 21.69
N ASP A 437 18.56 -17.77 22.93
CA ASP A 437 17.63 -17.62 24.04
C ASP A 437 16.96 -16.24 24.03
N MET A 438 16.04 -16.03 24.96
CA MET A 438 15.29 -14.78 25.05
C MET A 438 16.16 -13.57 25.38
N GLU A 439 17.29 -13.75 26.09
CA GLU A 439 18.20 -12.66 26.41
C GLU A 439 18.91 -12.17 25.15
N VAL A 440 19.46 -13.08 24.35
CA VAL A 440 20.09 -12.74 23.07
C VAL A 440 19.05 -12.17 22.09
N MET A 441 17.85 -12.75 22.04
CA MET A 441 16.76 -12.20 21.20
C MET A 441 16.38 -10.78 21.61
N ASN A 442 16.33 -10.46 22.91
CA ASN A 442 16.08 -9.11 23.38
C ASN A 442 17.20 -8.15 22.93
N HIS A 443 18.47 -8.57 23.00
CA HIS A 443 19.59 -7.80 22.47
C HIS A 443 19.49 -7.57 20.96
N ILE A 444 19.10 -8.58 20.20
CA ILE A 444 18.87 -8.46 18.75
C ILE A 444 17.75 -7.46 18.45
N ARG A 445 16.62 -7.55 19.16
CA ARG A 445 15.48 -6.63 19.00
C ARG A 445 15.84 -5.20 19.37
N MET A 446 16.74 -5.01 20.34
CA MET A 446 17.33 -3.71 20.69
C MET A 446 18.28 -3.18 19.60
N GLY A 447 18.89 -4.07 18.80
CA GLY A 447 19.89 -3.72 17.80
C GLY A 447 19.31 -2.81 16.72
N TYR A 448 19.88 -1.62 16.54
CA TYR A 448 19.57 -0.63 15.47
C TYR A 448 18.62 0.56 15.76
N HIS A 449 18.39 0.95 17.02
CA HIS A 449 18.14 2.38 17.28
C HIS A 449 19.48 3.15 17.28
N LYS A 450 20.07 3.37 16.10
CA LYS A 450 21.38 4.06 15.94
C LYS A 450 21.45 5.46 16.59
N ASN A 451 20.33 6.07 17.01
CA ASN A 451 20.30 7.49 17.41
C ASN A 451 19.69 7.82 18.78
N ASN A 452 19.22 6.89 19.61
CA ASN A 452 18.83 7.23 21.00
C ASN A 452 18.74 5.98 21.91
N SER A 453 19.74 5.82 22.78
CA SER A 453 19.83 4.72 23.73
C SER A 453 18.72 4.74 24.80
N TYR A 454 18.24 5.91 25.21
CA TYR A 454 17.26 6.01 26.30
C TYR A 454 15.81 5.70 25.88
N THR A 455 15.40 6.10 24.67
CA THR A 455 14.05 5.79 24.15
C THR A 455 13.88 4.32 23.77
N ALA A 456 14.97 3.62 23.42
CA ALA A 456 14.94 2.19 23.12
C ALA A 456 14.57 1.32 24.33
N TYR A 457 14.84 1.78 25.56
CA TYR A 457 14.42 1.11 26.80
C TYR A 457 12.98 1.45 27.21
N LEU A 458 12.42 2.56 26.72
CA LEU A 458 11.06 3.01 27.03
C LEU A 458 10.01 2.48 26.05
N HIS A 459 10.42 2.03 24.86
CA HIS A 459 9.53 1.45 23.85
C HIS A 459 9.54 -0.09 23.93
N LYS A 460 8.34 -0.69 23.89
CA LYS A 460 8.18 -2.13 23.62
C LYS A 460 8.95 -2.52 22.35
N TYR A 461 9.79 -3.54 22.45
CA TYR A 461 10.68 -3.93 21.36
C TYR A 461 9.90 -4.37 20.10
N PRO A 462 10.16 -3.77 18.92
CA PRO A 462 9.53 -4.23 17.68
C PRO A 462 9.99 -5.66 17.34
N PHE A 463 9.08 -6.46 16.76
CA PHE A 463 9.44 -7.78 16.24
C PHE A 463 10.48 -7.67 15.14
N CYS A 464 11.51 -8.50 15.18
CA CYS A 464 12.53 -8.56 14.13
C CYS A 464 12.20 -9.63 13.05
N GLU A 465 13.02 -9.75 12.01
CA GLU A 465 12.82 -10.81 11.00
C GLU A 465 13.11 -12.22 11.55
N LEU A 466 14.03 -12.35 12.52
CA LEU A 466 14.30 -13.64 13.18
C LEU A 466 13.10 -14.12 14.01
N ASP A 467 12.37 -13.21 14.64
CA ASP A 467 11.11 -13.50 15.31
C ASP A 467 10.12 -14.18 14.35
N LYS A 468 9.95 -13.63 13.14
CA LYS A 468 9.07 -14.20 12.11
C LYS A 468 9.57 -15.56 11.60
N LEU A 469 10.89 -15.71 11.44
CA LEU A 469 11.53 -16.94 11.01
C LEU A 469 11.28 -18.07 12.01
N TYR A 470 11.67 -17.88 13.27
CA TYR A 470 11.57 -18.90 14.30
C TYR A 470 10.13 -19.29 14.60
N ASN A 471 9.19 -18.35 14.52
CA ASN A 471 7.77 -18.66 14.66
C ASN A 471 7.23 -19.61 13.59
N LYS A 472 7.61 -19.39 12.33
CA LYS A 472 7.19 -20.26 11.22
C LYS A 472 7.74 -21.67 11.42
N ILE A 473 9.00 -21.77 11.83
CA ILE A 473 9.67 -23.05 12.12
C ILE A 473 9.05 -23.75 13.33
N PHE A 474 8.81 -23.05 14.43
CA PHE A 474 8.18 -23.64 15.61
C PHE A 474 6.81 -24.25 15.28
N ILE A 475 5.98 -23.50 14.53
CA ILE A 475 4.68 -23.99 14.06
C ILE A 475 4.84 -25.23 13.18
N ALA A 476 5.73 -25.20 12.18
CA ALA A 476 5.93 -26.31 11.27
C ALA A 476 6.47 -27.55 12.00
N TYR A 477 7.45 -27.36 12.88
CA TYR A 477 8.08 -28.39 13.70
C TYR A 477 7.08 -29.08 14.60
N LYS A 478 6.33 -28.31 15.38
CA LYS A 478 5.36 -28.91 16.29
C LYS A 478 4.19 -29.57 15.55
N SER A 479 3.78 -29.03 14.41
CA SER A 479 2.77 -29.66 13.55
C SER A 479 3.25 -30.99 12.98
N TYR A 480 4.51 -31.05 12.53
CA TYR A 480 5.15 -32.30 12.13
C TYR A 480 5.17 -33.32 13.28
N HIS A 481 5.64 -32.94 14.47
CA HIS A 481 5.65 -33.84 15.63
C HIS A 481 4.26 -34.29 16.09
N LEU A 482 3.22 -33.52 15.79
CA LEU A 482 1.85 -33.91 16.12
C LEU A 482 1.33 -35.03 15.22
N GLU A 483 1.63 -34.94 13.93
CA GLU A 483 1.08 -35.78 12.84
C GLU A 483 1.98 -36.97 12.48
N SER A 484 3.28 -36.86 12.73
CA SER A 484 4.25 -37.91 12.42
C SER A 484 4.06 -39.15 13.29
N SER A 485 4.36 -40.31 12.72
CA SER A 485 4.44 -41.56 13.46
C SER A 485 5.54 -41.49 14.54
N ALA A 486 5.47 -42.32 15.59
CA ALA A 486 6.51 -42.33 16.63
C ALA A 486 7.91 -42.55 16.05
N THR A 487 8.04 -43.46 15.07
CA THR A 487 9.30 -43.74 14.37
C THR A 487 9.81 -42.56 13.53
N ASP A 488 8.92 -41.72 13.01
CA ASP A 488 9.30 -40.52 12.25
C ASP A 488 9.69 -39.35 13.15
N LYS A 489 9.10 -39.25 14.35
CA LYS A 489 9.46 -38.20 15.33
C LYS A 489 10.90 -38.30 15.81
N ASP A 490 11.44 -39.51 15.90
CA ASP A 490 12.81 -39.73 16.37
C ASP A 490 13.86 -39.43 15.28
N GLN A 491 13.45 -39.31 14.01
CA GLN A 491 14.38 -39.00 12.91
C GLN A 491 14.82 -37.53 12.90
N PHE A 492 14.01 -36.64 13.45
CA PHE A 492 14.33 -35.22 13.53
C PHE A 492 13.80 -34.63 14.84
N LYS A 493 14.72 -34.27 15.74
CA LYS A 493 14.39 -33.66 17.03
C LYS A 493 15.33 -32.50 17.31
N PHE A 494 14.77 -31.32 17.60
CA PHE A 494 15.57 -30.24 18.14
C PHE A 494 16.11 -30.64 19.52
N THR A 495 17.27 -30.09 19.91
CA THR A 495 17.71 -30.22 21.29
C THR A 495 16.66 -29.61 22.21
N GLU A 496 16.52 -30.13 23.44
CA GLU A 496 15.54 -29.60 24.40
C GLU A 496 15.72 -28.09 24.63
N LYS A 497 16.98 -27.62 24.62
CA LYS A 497 17.32 -26.20 24.67
C LYS A 497 16.77 -25.42 23.47
N ASN A 498 17.00 -25.90 22.24
CA ASN A 498 16.52 -25.23 21.03
C ASN A 498 14.98 -25.21 20.96
N GLU A 499 14.34 -26.32 21.33
CA GLU A 499 12.87 -26.40 21.39
C GLU A 499 12.29 -25.41 22.41
N ARG A 500 12.90 -25.33 23.59
CA ARG A 500 12.54 -24.36 24.63
C ARG A 500 12.70 -22.92 24.14
N ASN A 501 13.82 -22.61 23.49
CA ASN A 501 14.08 -21.27 22.95
C ASN A 501 13.06 -20.89 21.86
N LEU A 502 12.74 -21.80 20.93
CA LEU A 502 11.70 -21.59 19.92
C LEU A 502 10.34 -21.31 20.57
N ARG A 503 9.98 -22.11 21.58
CA ARG A 503 8.74 -21.93 22.33
C ARG A 503 8.67 -20.55 22.97
N ASP A 504 9.73 -20.14 23.66
CA ASP A 504 9.74 -18.88 24.40
C ASP A 504 9.69 -17.67 23.45
N ILE A 505 10.37 -17.74 22.31
CA ILE A 505 10.28 -16.74 21.22
C ILE A 505 8.84 -16.66 20.68
N PHE A 506 8.19 -17.79 20.46
CA PHE A 506 6.82 -17.86 19.98
C PHE A 506 5.81 -17.30 20.97
N LEU A 507 5.94 -17.66 22.25
CA LEU A 507 5.07 -17.18 23.33
C LEU A 507 5.21 -15.67 23.53
N TYR A 508 6.44 -15.14 23.48
CA TYR A 508 6.69 -13.69 23.55
C TYR A 508 5.89 -12.94 22.48
N GLN A 509 5.96 -13.38 21.22
CA GLN A 509 5.21 -12.73 20.14
C GLN A 509 3.70 -12.89 20.25
N SER A 510 3.25 -14.06 20.69
CA SER A 510 1.82 -14.36 20.83
C SER A 510 1.18 -13.50 21.92
N ARG A 511 1.86 -13.29 23.05
CA ARG A 511 1.37 -12.44 24.15
C ARG A 511 1.18 -10.99 23.71
N GLU A 512 2.16 -10.43 23.01
CA GLU A 512 2.09 -9.06 22.49
C GLU A 512 0.92 -8.86 21.51
N LYS A 513 0.59 -9.88 20.71
CA LYS A 513 -0.56 -9.83 19.80
C LYS A 513 -1.90 -9.85 20.53
N ILE A 514 -2.04 -10.63 21.61
CA ILE A 514 -3.30 -10.67 22.35
C ILE A 514 -3.62 -9.26 22.86
N PHE A 515 -2.75 -8.62 23.65
CA PHE A 515 -3.08 -7.31 24.25
C PHE A 515 -3.36 -6.19 23.23
N THR A 516 -2.87 -6.31 22.00
CA THR A 516 -3.09 -5.31 20.93
C THR A 516 -4.31 -5.58 20.06
N SER A 517 -4.92 -6.77 20.11
CA SER A 517 -6.02 -7.18 19.21
C SER A 517 -7.24 -7.81 19.88
N SER A 518 -7.30 -7.84 21.23
CA SER A 518 -8.19 -8.75 21.96
C SER A 518 -9.32 -8.12 22.79
N SER A 519 -9.89 -6.99 22.39
CA SER A 519 -11.06 -6.41 23.09
C SER A 519 -12.20 -7.44 23.26
N ILE A 520 -12.43 -8.27 22.23
CA ILE A 520 -13.42 -9.36 22.28
C ILE A 520 -13.11 -10.43 23.34
N HIS A 521 -11.83 -10.74 23.59
CA HIS A 521 -11.45 -11.75 24.59
C HIS A 521 -11.70 -11.23 26.00
N LEU A 522 -11.38 -9.95 26.25
CA LEU A 522 -11.64 -9.29 27.52
C LEU A 522 -13.15 -9.17 27.77
N GLU A 523 -13.94 -8.77 26.77
CA GLU A 523 -15.41 -8.71 26.89
C GLU A 523 -15.99 -10.08 27.25
N ILE A 524 -15.58 -11.15 26.56
CA ILE A 524 -16.03 -12.51 26.85
C ILE A 524 -15.63 -12.93 28.28
N ALA A 525 -14.37 -12.69 28.68
CA ALA A 525 -13.90 -13.02 30.02
C ALA A 525 -14.66 -12.25 31.11
N ASP A 526 -14.97 -10.97 30.89
CA ASP A 526 -15.73 -10.15 31.83
C ASP A 526 -17.19 -10.61 31.93
N ILE A 527 -17.82 -11.03 30.83
CA ILE A 527 -19.16 -11.62 30.88
C ILE A 527 -19.13 -12.94 31.65
N TYR A 528 -18.14 -13.82 31.41
CA TYR A 528 -17.96 -15.03 32.20
C TYR A 528 -17.80 -14.76 33.69
N ARG A 529 -16.98 -13.78 34.05
CA ARG A 529 -16.77 -13.39 35.45
C ARG A 529 -18.05 -12.87 36.08
N ASN A 530 -18.73 -11.92 35.43
CA ASN A 530 -19.82 -11.17 36.03
C ASN A 530 -21.18 -11.89 35.96
N GLN A 531 -21.43 -12.70 34.92
CA GLN A 531 -22.73 -13.35 34.70
C GLN A 531 -22.74 -14.83 35.09
N PHE A 532 -21.60 -15.50 34.97
CA PHE A 532 -21.48 -16.95 35.19
C PHE A 532 -20.63 -17.30 36.40
N ASN A 533 -19.98 -16.31 37.04
CA ASN A 533 -19.04 -16.51 38.14
C ASN A 533 -17.85 -17.43 37.78
N ILE A 534 -17.42 -17.39 36.50
CA ILE A 534 -16.27 -18.16 36.01
C ILE A 534 -15.15 -17.19 35.61
N ASN A 535 -14.01 -17.28 36.26
CA ASN A 535 -12.89 -16.37 36.04
C ASN A 535 -11.86 -16.95 35.06
N PHE A 536 -12.10 -16.80 33.76
CA PHE A 536 -11.13 -17.22 32.73
C PHE A 536 -9.86 -16.34 32.73
N HIS A 537 -8.71 -17.00 32.58
CA HIS A 537 -7.43 -16.37 32.28
C HIS A 537 -7.30 -16.10 30.78
N VAL A 538 -7.13 -14.82 30.41
CA VAL A 538 -6.93 -14.43 29.01
C VAL A 538 -5.46 -14.63 28.61
N GLY A 539 -5.23 -15.30 27.48
CA GLY A 539 -3.88 -15.51 26.95
C GLY A 539 -3.01 -16.42 27.81
N PHE A 540 -3.55 -17.58 28.21
CA PHE A 540 -2.87 -18.53 29.07
C PHE A 540 -1.83 -19.36 28.28
N PRO A 541 -0.55 -19.39 28.67
CA PRO A 541 0.47 -20.20 28.02
C PRO A 541 0.34 -21.68 28.41
N SER A 542 0.22 -22.58 27.44
CA SER A 542 0.29 -24.03 27.69
C SER A 542 1.73 -24.52 27.78
N ASP A 543 1.94 -25.68 28.39
CA ASP A 543 3.26 -26.31 28.54
C ASP A 543 3.93 -26.60 27.19
N GLU A 544 3.12 -26.89 26.17
CA GLU A 544 3.56 -27.16 24.80
C GLU A 544 3.89 -25.89 23.99
N GLY A 545 3.69 -24.70 24.56
CA GLY A 545 4.07 -23.45 23.92
C GLY A 545 2.98 -22.75 23.13
N PHE A 546 1.71 -23.03 23.41
CA PHE A 546 0.58 -22.35 22.76
C PHE A 546 -0.08 -21.37 23.68
N LEU A 547 -0.62 -20.32 23.10
CA LEU A 547 -1.40 -19.34 23.83
C LEU A 547 -2.87 -19.70 23.69
N ILE A 548 -3.48 -20.13 24.79
CA ILE A 548 -4.90 -20.40 24.91
C ILE A 548 -5.61 -19.06 25.07
N ASP A 549 -6.59 -18.79 24.21
CA ASP A 549 -7.28 -17.50 24.16
C ASP A 549 -7.97 -17.20 25.52
N LEU A 550 -8.73 -18.16 26.06
CA LEU A 550 -9.28 -18.14 27.43
C LEU A 550 -9.08 -19.51 28.09
N ALA A 551 -8.51 -19.56 29.28
CA ALA A 551 -8.31 -20.79 30.04
C ALA A 551 -8.92 -20.73 31.44
N TYR A 552 -9.53 -21.83 31.88
CA TYR A 552 -10.01 -21.99 33.24
C TYR A 552 -9.56 -23.36 33.76
N VAL A 553 -8.97 -23.37 34.94
CA VAL A 553 -8.52 -24.59 35.62
C VAL A 553 -9.24 -24.64 36.96
N THR A 554 -9.96 -25.73 37.21
CA THR A 554 -10.68 -25.94 38.48
C THR A 554 -9.72 -26.39 39.57
N ASP A 555 -10.18 -26.30 40.82
CA ASP A 555 -9.43 -26.80 41.99
C ASP A 555 -9.17 -28.33 41.90
N ASP A 556 -10.09 -29.07 41.26
CA ASP A 556 -9.96 -30.51 41.00
C ASP A 556 -8.98 -30.82 39.84
N GLY A 557 -8.43 -29.79 39.19
CA GLY A 557 -7.45 -29.91 38.12
C GLY A 557 -8.03 -30.08 36.71
N ASP A 558 -9.35 -30.03 36.53
CA ASP A 558 -9.95 -30.02 35.19
C ASP A 558 -9.55 -28.76 34.44
N LYS A 559 -9.22 -28.91 33.16
CA LYS A 559 -8.72 -27.84 32.30
C LYS A 559 -9.71 -27.54 31.20
N PHE A 560 -10.09 -26.28 31.09
CA PHE A 560 -11.07 -25.78 30.11
C PHE A 560 -10.44 -24.68 29.27
N ALA A 561 -10.55 -24.82 27.95
CA ALA A 561 -10.06 -23.84 27.00
C ALA A 561 -11.20 -23.36 26.12
N ILE A 562 -11.30 -22.05 25.93
CA ILE A 562 -12.17 -21.45 24.93
C ILE A 562 -11.30 -20.73 23.92
N LYS A 563 -11.43 -21.16 22.66
CA LYS A 563 -10.83 -20.49 21.52
C LYS A 563 -11.82 -19.45 20.99
N VAL A 564 -11.35 -18.24 20.72
CA VAL A 564 -12.18 -17.16 20.19
C VAL A 564 -11.79 -16.87 18.75
N ASN A 565 -12.70 -17.13 17.82
CA ASN A 565 -12.52 -16.78 16.43
C ASN A 565 -13.05 -15.36 16.17
N GLY A 566 -12.16 -14.37 16.08
CA GLY A 566 -12.52 -12.98 15.75
C GLY A 566 -12.89 -12.79 14.27
N PRO A 567 -13.33 -11.59 13.85
CA PRO A 567 -13.80 -11.36 12.47
C PRO A 567 -12.72 -11.63 11.42
N PHE A 568 -11.47 -11.26 11.71
CA PHE A 568 -10.32 -11.50 10.82
C PHE A 568 -9.86 -12.96 10.74
N HIS A 569 -10.49 -13.89 11.47
CA HIS A 569 -10.22 -15.32 11.33
C HIS A 569 -11.01 -15.94 10.17
N PHE A 570 -11.95 -15.20 9.58
CA PHE A 570 -12.81 -15.64 8.49
C PHE A 570 -12.44 -14.96 7.16
N MET A 571 -12.71 -15.66 6.06
CA MET A 571 -12.54 -15.16 4.69
C MET A 571 -13.67 -14.19 4.34
N GLN A 572 -13.43 -12.91 4.55
CA GLN A 572 -14.43 -11.85 4.50
C GLN A 572 -14.22 -10.83 3.37
N ARG A 573 -13.17 -10.96 2.54
CA ARG A 573 -12.91 -10.00 1.46
C ARG A 573 -13.90 -10.14 0.31
N CYS A 574 -14.10 -11.36 -0.20
CA CYS A 574 -15.11 -11.66 -1.21
C CYS A 574 -16.27 -12.48 -0.63
N LEU A 575 -17.16 -11.83 0.12
CA LEU A 575 -18.28 -12.48 0.78
C LEU A 575 -19.23 -13.18 -0.21
N SER A 576 -19.10 -14.50 -0.34
CA SER A 576 -20.02 -15.37 -1.08
C SER A 576 -21.04 -16.09 -0.20
N GLN A 577 -20.74 -16.24 1.08
CA GLN A 577 -21.57 -16.94 2.06
C GLN A 577 -21.49 -16.29 3.45
N ILE A 578 -22.55 -16.41 4.24
CA ILE A 578 -22.63 -15.92 5.62
C ILE A 578 -23.10 -17.07 6.53
N PRO A 579 -22.35 -17.43 7.60
CA PRO A 579 -21.05 -16.88 7.95
C PRO A 579 -19.96 -17.28 6.92
N PRO A 580 -18.98 -16.41 6.66
CA PRO A 580 -17.81 -16.76 5.86
C PRO A 580 -17.05 -17.94 6.48
N PRO A 581 -16.29 -18.71 5.67
CA PRO A 581 -15.49 -19.82 6.19
C PRO A 581 -14.26 -19.30 6.94
N LEU A 582 -13.68 -20.14 7.80
CA LEU A 582 -12.41 -19.82 8.45
C LEU A 582 -11.26 -19.75 7.43
N THR A 583 -10.36 -18.79 7.62
CA THR A 583 -9.08 -18.76 6.90
C THR A 583 -8.27 -20.03 7.19
N ALA A 584 -7.44 -20.47 6.23
CA ALA A 584 -6.60 -21.66 6.43
C ALA A 584 -5.69 -21.56 7.66
N SER A 585 -5.19 -20.36 7.99
CA SER A 585 -4.39 -20.17 9.21
C SER A 585 -5.22 -20.38 10.49
N SER A 586 -6.51 -20.02 10.46
CA SER A 586 -7.41 -20.18 11.60
C SER A 586 -7.90 -21.61 11.73
N MET A 587 -8.19 -22.28 10.62
CA MET A 587 -8.46 -23.73 10.56
C MET A 587 -7.25 -24.52 11.07
N PHE A 588 -6.04 -24.16 10.60
CA PHE A 588 -4.82 -24.79 11.06
C PHE A 588 -4.61 -24.59 12.56
N LYS A 589 -4.72 -23.34 13.07
CA LYS A 589 -4.67 -23.07 14.52
C LYS A 589 -5.71 -23.89 15.26
N GLU A 590 -6.94 -23.96 14.76
CA GLU A 590 -8.02 -24.73 15.38
C GLU A 590 -7.67 -26.19 15.54
N ARG A 591 -7.36 -26.85 14.44
CA ARG A 591 -7.04 -28.27 14.43
C ARG A 591 -5.85 -28.56 15.33
N TYR A 592 -4.80 -27.79 15.15
CA TYR A 592 -3.54 -27.98 15.85
C TYR A 592 -3.68 -27.75 17.36
N VAL A 593 -4.29 -26.63 17.77
CA VAL A 593 -4.55 -26.30 19.19
C VAL A 593 -5.54 -27.29 19.79
N ASN A 594 -6.64 -27.60 19.10
CA ASN A 594 -7.68 -28.47 19.65
C ASN A 594 -7.15 -29.89 19.87
N VAL A 595 -6.39 -30.44 18.92
CA VAL A 595 -5.82 -31.79 19.06
C VAL A 595 -4.81 -31.83 20.21
N LEU A 596 -3.94 -30.82 20.34
CA LEU A 596 -2.93 -30.79 21.40
C LEU A 596 -3.53 -30.57 22.78
N LEU A 597 -4.40 -29.57 22.92
CA LEU A 597 -5.07 -29.29 24.17
C LEU A 597 -5.87 -30.52 24.63
N LYS A 598 -6.61 -31.18 23.72
CA LYS A 598 -7.32 -32.42 24.05
C LYS A 598 -6.37 -33.55 24.50
N LYS A 599 -5.22 -33.73 23.85
CA LYS A 599 -4.18 -34.69 24.29
C LYS A 599 -3.61 -34.36 25.67
N MET A 600 -3.60 -33.08 26.05
CA MET A 600 -3.18 -32.60 27.37
C MET A 600 -4.32 -32.60 28.41
N GLY A 601 -5.47 -33.21 28.09
CA GLY A 601 -6.62 -33.31 29.00
C GLY A 601 -7.49 -32.05 29.07
N TRP A 602 -7.34 -31.10 28.14
CA TRP A 602 -8.21 -29.93 28.09
C TRP A 602 -9.53 -30.24 27.39
N ILE A 603 -10.61 -29.73 27.95
CA ILE A 603 -11.91 -29.64 27.29
C ILE A 603 -11.94 -28.31 26.51
N VAL A 604 -12.04 -28.40 25.20
CA VAL A 604 -11.93 -27.24 24.30
C VAL A 604 -13.27 -26.92 23.66
N SER A 605 -13.69 -25.66 23.76
CA SER A 605 -14.82 -25.10 23.00
C SER A 605 -14.38 -23.91 22.14
N ASN A 606 -15.21 -23.58 21.16
CA ASN A 606 -14.97 -22.48 20.23
C ASN A 606 -16.10 -21.46 20.36
N ILE A 607 -15.77 -20.17 20.30
CA ILE A 607 -16.72 -19.09 20.09
C ILE A 607 -16.39 -18.44 18.75
N ASN A 608 -17.33 -18.46 17.82
CA ASN A 608 -17.17 -17.78 16.54
C ASN A 608 -17.74 -16.37 16.58
N TYR A 609 -17.07 -15.44 15.92
CA TYR A 609 -17.51 -14.04 15.82
C TYR A 609 -18.95 -13.92 15.34
N TRP A 610 -19.36 -14.71 14.36
CA TRP A 610 -20.71 -14.66 13.78
C TRP A 610 -21.81 -15.16 14.73
N ASP A 611 -21.45 -15.90 15.78
CA ASP A 611 -22.37 -16.33 16.85
C ASP A 611 -22.39 -15.33 18.02
N TYR A 612 -21.39 -14.45 18.10
CA TYR A 612 -21.12 -13.52 19.21
C TYR A 612 -20.97 -12.05 18.75
N ALA A 613 -21.43 -11.70 17.55
CA ALA A 613 -21.09 -10.43 16.91
C ALA A 613 -21.32 -9.21 17.83
N THR A 614 -20.46 -8.19 17.73
CA THR A 614 -20.44 -7.08 18.70
C THR A 614 -21.78 -6.33 18.81
N TRP A 615 -22.58 -6.33 17.74
CA TRP A 615 -23.91 -5.72 17.67
C TRP A 615 -25.06 -6.62 18.17
N PHE A 616 -24.80 -7.87 18.58
CA PHE A 616 -25.84 -8.70 19.15
C PHE A 616 -26.27 -8.19 20.54
N PRO A 617 -27.58 -8.26 20.87
CA PRO A 617 -28.07 -7.92 22.20
C PRO A 617 -27.35 -8.71 23.30
N PHE A 618 -27.19 -8.10 24.47
CA PHE A 618 -26.46 -8.70 25.59
C PHE A 618 -26.97 -10.09 25.99
N GLU A 619 -28.29 -10.30 26.04
CA GLU A 619 -28.87 -11.61 26.36
C GLU A 619 -28.53 -12.67 25.31
N LYS A 620 -28.51 -12.31 24.01
CA LYS A 620 -28.07 -13.23 22.96
C LYS A 620 -26.61 -13.62 23.15
N LYS A 621 -25.74 -12.64 23.40
CA LYS A 621 -24.31 -12.90 23.69
C LYS A 621 -24.16 -13.84 24.89
N LYS A 622 -24.90 -13.58 25.97
CA LYS A 622 -24.92 -14.42 27.18
C LYS A 622 -25.37 -15.85 26.85
N CYS A 623 -26.45 -16.05 26.10
CA CYS A 623 -26.87 -17.40 25.67
C CYS A 623 -25.79 -18.09 24.83
N THR A 624 -25.16 -17.40 23.87
CA THR A 624 -24.06 -17.96 23.07
C THR A 624 -22.91 -18.43 23.97
N LEU A 625 -22.49 -17.61 24.94
CA LEU A 625 -21.43 -17.95 25.87
C LEU A 625 -21.80 -19.13 26.77
N PHE A 626 -23.02 -19.15 27.31
CA PHE A 626 -23.50 -20.28 28.11
C PHE A 626 -23.48 -21.59 27.32
N ASN A 627 -23.91 -21.56 26.05
CA ASN A 627 -23.90 -22.74 25.18
C ASN A 627 -22.48 -23.22 24.85
N ALA A 628 -21.49 -22.33 24.83
CA ALA A 628 -20.09 -22.66 24.61
C ALA A 628 -19.41 -23.27 25.85
N LEU A 629 -20.04 -23.20 27.04
CA LEU A 629 -19.52 -23.86 28.23
C LEU A 629 -19.70 -25.38 28.16
N PRO A 630 -18.72 -26.17 28.61
CA PRO A 630 -18.89 -27.58 28.87
C PRO A 630 -19.92 -27.82 29.98
N ASP A 631 -20.60 -28.96 29.94
CA ASP A 631 -21.72 -29.23 30.85
C ASP A 631 -21.32 -29.17 32.33
N LYS A 632 -20.11 -29.64 32.67
CA LYS A 632 -19.54 -29.52 34.02
C LYS A 632 -19.42 -28.07 34.52
N LEU A 633 -19.16 -27.11 33.62
CA LEU A 633 -19.12 -25.68 33.98
C LEU A 633 -20.50 -25.04 33.98
N LYS A 634 -21.46 -25.55 33.19
CA LYS A 634 -22.85 -25.07 33.23
C LYS A 634 -23.49 -25.32 34.58
N GLU A 635 -23.16 -26.42 35.24
CA GLU A 635 -23.63 -26.76 36.59
C GLU A 635 -23.17 -25.76 37.65
N LEU A 636 -22.04 -25.07 37.42
CA LEU A 636 -21.52 -24.03 38.30
C LEU A 636 -22.20 -22.66 38.10
N CYS A 637 -23.00 -22.52 37.04
CA CYS A 637 -23.68 -21.27 36.71
C CYS A 637 -24.97 -21.09 37.51
N ASN A 638 -25.36 -19.84 37.78
CA ASN A 638 -26.60 -19.50 38.49
C ASN A 638 -27.85 -20.08 37.79
N LYS A 639 -28.77 -20.69 38.56
CA LYS A 639 -30.01 -21.31 38.05
C LYS A 639 -30.85 -20.37 37.16
N ASN A 640 -30.95 -19.09 37.52
CA ASN A 640 -31.71 -18.09 36.75
C ASN A 640 -31.16 -17.90 35.32
N VAL A 641 -29.86 -18.12 35.10
CA VAL A 641 -29.24 -18.03 33.77
C VAL A 641 -29.62 -19.24 32.92
N VAL A 642 -29.64 -20.42 33.53
CA VAL A 642 -30.03 -21.67 32.87
C VAL A 642 -31.49 -21.59 32.37
N GLU A 643 -32.41 -21.07 33.18
CA GLU A 643 -33.81 -20.89 32.80
C GLU A 643 -33.98 -19.91 31.64
N THR A 644 -33.32 -18.73 31.72
CA THR A 644 -33.42 -17.69 30.69
C THR A 644 -32.87 -18.17 29.33
N CYS A 645 -31.74 -18.88 29.33
CA CYS A 645 -31.12 -19.38 28.11
C CYS A 645 -31.89 -20.57 27.51
N ASN A 646 -32.56 -21.39 28.33
CA ASN A 646 -33.39 -22.50 27.85
C ASN A 646 -34.71 -22.03 27.22
N THR A 647 -35.26 -20.90 27.66
CA THR A 647 -36.47 -20.29 27.05
C THR A 647 -36.20 -19.52 25.77
N ALA A 648 -34.94 -19.19 25.48
CA ALA A 648 -34.54 -18.41 24.31
C ALA A 648 -34.11 -19.27 23.11
N LYS A 649 -34.06 -20.60 23.27
CA LYS A 649 -33.99 -21.57 22.17
C LYS A 649 -35.36 -21.72 21.53
#